data_AF-A0A3B9D264-F1
#
_entry.id   AF-A0A3B9D264-F1
#
_cell.length_a   1.000
_cell.length_b   1.000
_cell.length_c   1.000
_cell.angle_alpha   90.00
_cell.angle_beta   90.00
_cell.angle_gamma   90.00
#
_symmetry.space_group_name_H-M   'P 1'
#
loop_
_entity.id
_entity.type
_entity.pdbx_description
1 polymer ?
#
loop_
_entity_poly.entity_id
_entity_poly.type
_entity_poly.pdbx_seq_one_letter_code
_entity_poly.pdbx_strand_id
1 'polypeptide(L)'
;GLNQRSVRERAEKLLQQQPPTVRIQWENRAQREASGELQEALAGDRKALLKLLHEWPFTSVGDTALLSLTKSAFTRGEWEQATSYVALARQRGVPIEHITEQLPDLPVSAVGGGQQIATANNLSRPAPNRLWQWSESVWDEPQLVSSAGGLNQPDLIPALEENVWQVQITNDLVIGRTPLRIVALNKASGNVVWSLKTDTIQRPDYLSNDPSITLSPAELARMSTLGRLTIQGNRVYFYDGFQPLQRGTRPFGARLPAMHIRSKLQPTRLVALDLLPQPRIRWIAGPKPAADYILTTAAGESVLQSPSPLAAQNTNFEFSGLPVVSGECVFALANESESHWVRCLSQQTGELLWEQPVAFRVGNQRGARFSGARKESGFCGVAGNVVVVALSSELAVGLSRIDGRLLWANSTHHAFDNATTRRLVQDDPRPFEPRVIHGRLLWSPPPSRDLYCLDTETGKTLWQVPRQPEGASMLKGSHDSYCAYEGAASLILVGSRHIRAIRHSDGQTIWKLGIPAQTGRGIATANSCLLPIADGSVIAIDLETGTLAGKLPQLESDGVIGGLSSNGSLICATTPTSVQAFEASAAQLERQPQALASLNHSRLLWRAGREDEAIEELLLIAGANGNESAAATQVAVEVLLSNLAAARFEADDSVDVGLTLARLNRFSLTNVQSLRRQILTAGQIPPDALSVIPINADWWIRADVASQELNSSPPQLPPVGTTHWLERQTLIPHASDEAVRLATEMRSKWPEGAESVLLRPPEPDEKTKRFLNELRGSNARSTSIDLRQPPEPSAIHFSEQMLLYNESRLAELLEGASDIPHLPSWHRDRLAVIQVDGQREVYRLDAMTGAVSTGRRLPAPLTVMDAEPNASAPGLLPMFDAETVGMLSLLHKGAPQVLWSRRLPVSGAEIMPVIPGTVGPSFFTVMAGESLFCLHPVTGSVLWRRRLPAGPPAPT
;
A
#
# COMPACT_ATOMS: atom_id res chain seq x y z
N GLY A 1 -17.21 24.07 -54.83
CA GLY A 1 -15.96 24.82 -54.58
C GLY A 1 -15.86 25.35 -53.17
N LEU A 2 -16.61 26.41 -52.80
CA LEU A 2 -16.49 27.04 -51.47
C LEU A 2 -17.75 27.00 -50.57
N ASN A 3 -18.93 26.58 -51.07
CA ASN A 3 -20.18 26.52 -50.26
C ASN A 3 -20.73 25.11 -49.96
N GLN A 4 -20.20 24.05 -50.57
CA GLN A 4 -20.72 22.70 -50.37
C GLN A 4 -20.10 21.96 -49.17
N ARG A 5 -18.84 22.26 -48.80
CA ARG A 5 -18.22 21.75 -47.56
C ARG A 5 -19.00 22.22 -46.31
N SER A 6 -19.49 23.47 -46.30
CA SER A 6 -20.18 24.05 -45.13
C SER A 6 -21.61 23.56 -44.94
N VAL A 7 -22.36 23.31 -46.03
CA VAL A 7 -23.74 22.78 -45.94
C VAL A 7 -23.73 21.35 -45.43
N ARG A 8 -22.75 20.56 -45.88
CA ARG A 8 -22.57 19.18 -45.44
C ARG A 8 -22.17 19.09 -43.96
N GLU A 9 -21.15 19.83 -43.52
CA GLU A 9 -20.76 19.87 -42.10
C GLU A 9 -21.90 20.35 -41.17
N ARG A 10 -22.78 21.23 -41.68
CA ARG A 10 -23.99 21.66 -40.95
C ARG A 10 -25.03 20.55 -40.86
N ALA A 11 -25.32 19.86 -41.96
CA ALA A 11 -26.23 18.71 -41.93
C ALA A 11 -25.71 17.61 -40.99
N GLU A 12 -24.39 17.39 -40.96
CA GLU A 12 -23.72 16.45 -40.07
C GLU A 12 -23.88 16.81 -38.59
N LYS A 13 -23.64 18.08 -38.22
CA LYS A 13 -23.88 18.54 -36.84
C LYS A 13 -25.35 18.43 -36.45
N LEU A 14 -26.26 18.72 -37.37
CA LEU A 14 -27.69 18.64 -37.11
C LEU A 14 -28.16 17.20 -36.90
N LEU A 15 -27.63 16.23 -37.66
CA LEU A 15 -27.94 14.81 -37.48
C LEU A 15 -27.41 14.29 -36.14
N GLN A 16 -26.20 14.69 -35.72
CA GLN A 16 -25.62 14.32 -34.42
C GLN A 16 -26.40 14.87 -33.23
N GLN A 17 -27.05 16.02 -33.41
CA GLN A 17 -27.89 16.64 -32.39
C GLN A 17 -29.30 16.02 -32.31
N GLN A 18 -29.71 15.18 -33.26
CA GLN A 18 -31.03 14.57 -33.23
C GLN A 18 -31.15 13.47 -32.16
N PRO A 19 -32.38 13.22 -31.64
CA PRO A 19 -32.65 12.11 -30.76
C PRO A 19 -32.17 10.77 -31.35
N PRO A 20 -31.71 9.82 -30.52
CA PRO A 20 -31.21 8.52 -31.00
C PRO A 20 -32.19 7.79 -31.93
N THR A 21 -33.50 7.92 -31.68
CA THR A 21 -34.56 7.30 -32.49
C THR A 21 -34.61 7.84 -33.92
N VAL A 22 -34.40 9.13 -34.13
CA VAL A 22 -34.39 9.77 -35.46
C VAL A 22 -33.13 9.39 -36.23
N ARG A 23 -31.98 9.32 -35.54
CA ARG A 23 -30.73 8.83 -36.13
C ARG A 23 -30.84 7.38 -36.59
N ILE A 24 -31.41 6.51 -35.75
CA ILE A 24 -31.66 5.10 -36.09
C ILE A 24 -32.62 4.98 -37.29
N GLN A 25 -33.68 5.79 -37.36
CA GLN A 25 -34.62 5.77 -38.49
C GLN A 25 -33.98 6.24 -39.80
N TRP A 26 -33.18 7.31 -39.75
CA TRP A 26 -32.43 7.78 -40.89
C TRP A 26 -31.42 6.74 -41.36
N GLU A 27 -30.69 6.12 -40.43
CA GLU A 27 -29.71 5.07 -40.72
C GLU A 27 -30.37 3.83 -41.33
N ASN A 28 -31.48 3.36 -40.78
CA ASN A 28 -32.25 2.22 -41.32
C ASN A 28 -32.83 2.49 -42.72
N ARG A 29 -33.10 3.75 -43.06
CA ARG A 29 -33.55 4.12 -44.41
C ARG A 29 -32.37 4.21 -45.37
N ALA A 30 -31.33 4.96 -45.01
CA ALA A 30 -30.12 5.11 -45.80
C ALA A 30 -29.46 3.76 -46.08
N GLN A 31 -29.46 2.86 -45.10
CA GLN A 31 -28.95 1.50 -45.27
C GLN A 31 -29.79 0.67 -46.24
N ARG A 32 -31.12 0.82 -46.27
CA ARG A 32 -31.99 0.12 -47.24
C ARG A 32 -31.81 0.64 -48.66
N GLU A 33 -31.57 1.94 -48.82
CA GLU A 33 -31.34 2.56 -50.13
C GLU A 33 -29.94 2.20 -50.66
N ALA A 34 -28.92 2.17 -49.79
CA ALA A 34 -27.53 1.96 -50.20
C ALA A 34 -27.04 0.49 -50.13
N SER A 35 -27.81 -0.45 -49.55
CA SER A 35 -27.37 -1.84 -49.40
C SER A 35 -27.22 -2.58 -50.74
N GLY A 36 -28.08 -2.29 -51.72
CA GLY A 36 -27.97 -2.85 -53.08
C GLY A 36 -26.67 -2.41 -53.76
N GLU A 37 -26.40 -1.11 -53.75
CA GLU A 37 -25.16 -0.54 -54.31
C GLU A 37 -23.91 -1.02 -53.56
N LEU A 38 -23.99 -1.22 -52.23
CA LEU A 38 -22.88 -1.76 -51.45
C LEU A 38 -22.55 -3.20 -51.87
N GLN A 39 -23.54 -4.06 -52.07
CA GLN A 39 -23.29 -5.44 -52.49
C GLN A 39 -22.62 -5.50 -53.87
N GLU A 40 -23.03 -4.63 -54.80
CA GLU A 40 -22.38 -4.51 -56.10
C GLU A 40 -20.95 -3.95 -55.97
N ALA A 41 -20.74 -2.93 -55.15
CA ALA A 41 -19.43 -2.31 -54.95
C ALA A 41 -18.41 -3.25 -54.26
N LEU A 42 -18.88 -4.10 -53.33
CA LEU A 42 -18.04 -5.10 -52.66
C LEU A 42 -17.52 -6.19 -53.62
N ALA A 43 -18.12 -6.36 -54.80
CA ALA A 43 -17.63 -7.27 -55.84
C ALA A 43 -16.33 -6.79 -56.53
N GLY A 44 -15.80 -5.61 -56.17
CA GLY A 44 -14.43 -5.21 -56.50
C GLY A 44 -14.25 -3.82 -57.12
N ASP A 45 -15.32 -3.02 -57.27
CA ASP A 45 -15.19 -1.67 -57.83
C ASP A 45 -14.84 -0.63 -56.74
N ARG A 46 -13.55 -0.31 -56.66
CA ARG A 46 -13.01 0.70 -55.75
C ARG A 46 -13.65 2.08 -55.92
N LYS A 47 -13.99 2.50 -57.15
CA LYS A 47 -14.62 3.81 -57.39
C LYS A 47 -16.03 3.82 -56.85
N ALA A 48 -16.76 2.72 -56.98
CA ALA A 48 -18.08 2.56 -56.37
C ALA A 48 -18.01 2.61 -54.83
N LEU A 49 -17.03 1.95 -54.21
CA LEU A 49 -16.83 2.02 -52.75
C LEU A 49 -16.48 3.42 -52.27
N LEU A 50 -15.65 4.17 -53.00
CA LEU A 50 -15.35 5.58 -52.68
C LEU A 50 -16.56 6.48 -52.84
N LYS A 51 -17.38 6.24 -53.87
CA LYS A 51 -18.65 6.94 -54.07
C LYS A 51 -19.59 6.70 -52.88
N LEU A 52 -19.75 5.44 -52.46
CA LEU A 52 -20.57 5.08 -51.29
C LEU A 52 -20.06 5.69 -49.99
N LEU A 53 -18.74 5.64 -49.74
CA LEU A 53 -18.13 6.31 -48.59
C LEU A 53 -18.39 7.81 -48.60
N HIS A 54 -18.44 8.42 -49.78
CA HIS A 54 -18.65 9.86 -49.90
C HIS A 54 -20.12 10.27 -49.83
N GLU A 55 -21.04 9.50 -50.40
CA GLU A 55 -22.48 9.79 -50.39
C GLU A 55 -23.13 9.42 -49.05
N TRP A 56 -22.64 8.35 -48.41
CA TRP A 56 -23.20 7.80 -47.19
C TRP A 56 -22.17 7.70 -46.07
N PRO A 57 -21.47 8.79 -45.69
CA PRO A 57 -20.38 8.73 -44.75
C PRO A 57 -20.83 8.03 -43.47
N PHE A 58 -21.76 8.55 -42.67
CA PHE A 58 -22.08 8.11 -41.30
C PHE A 58 -23.14 7.02 -41.19
N THR A 59 -23.18 6.11 -42.15
CA THR A 59 -24.01 4.92 -42.06
C THR A 59 -23.11 3.71 -41.95
N SER A 60 -23.67 2.62 -41.44
CA SER A 60 -23.05 1.29 -41.52
C SER A 60 -22.57 0.94 -42.94
N VAL A 61 -23.22 1.45 -44.00
CA VAL A 61 -22.80 1.26 -45.40
C VAL A 61 -21.52 2.02 -45.71
N GLY A 62 -21.41 3.28 -45.30
CA GLY A 62 -20.18 4.06 -45.43
C GLY A 62 -19.04 3.50 -44.61
N ASP A 63 -19.31 3.04 -43.39
CA ASP A 63 -18.33 2.37 -42.54
C ASP A 63 -17.86 1.05 -43.18
N THR A 64 -18.77 0.25 -43.71
CA THR A 64 -18.41 -0.98 -44.45
C THR A 64 -17.58 -0.65 -45.70
N ALA A 65 -17.95 0.39 -46.45
CA ALA A 65 -17.19 0.83 -47.61
C ALA A 65 -15.78 1.32 -47.22
N LEU A 66 -15.66 2.06 -46.12
CA LEU A 66 -14.37 2.51 -45.57
C LEU A 66 -13.50 1.35 -45.14
N LEU A 67 -14.07 0.36 -44.44
CA LEU A 67 -13.35 -0.82 -44.01
C LEU A 67 -12.89 -1.66 -45.21
N SER A 68 -13.75 -1.82 -46.23
CA SER A 68 -13.40 -2.51 -47.47
C SER A 68 -12.35 -1.76 -48.29
N LEU A 69 -12.40 -0.42 -48.36
CA LEU A 69 -11.37 0.39 -48.99
C LEU A 69 -10.03 0.29 -48.24
N THR A 70 -10.08 0.27 -46.91
CA THR A 70 -8.91 0.08 -46.06
C THR A 70 -8.28 -1.28 -46.34
N LYS A 71 -9.07 -2.35 -46.27
CA LYS A 71 -8.61 -3.72 -46.56
C LYS A 71 -8.08 -3.86 -47.98
N SER A 72 -8.75 -3.25 -48.96
CA SER A 72 -8.35 -3.27 -50.37
C SER A 72 -7.05 -2.50 -50.64
N ALA A 73 -6.85 -1.36 -49.97
CA ALA A 73 -5.58 -0.62 -50.03
C ALA A 73 -4.45 -1.41 -49.36
N PHE A 74 -4.73 -2.04 -48.22
CA PHE A 74 -3.83 -2.96 -47.54
C PHE A 74 -3.38 -4.12 -48.43
N THR A 75 -4.31 -4.83 -49.08
CA THR A 75 -3.96 -5.98 -49.94
C THR A 75 -3.22 -5.59 -51.21
N ARG A 76 -3.37 -4.36 -51.70
CA ARG A 76 -2.58 -3.83 -52.82
C ARG A 76 -1.23 -3.25 -52.41
N GLY A 77 -0.90 -3.20 -51.12
CA GLY A 77 0.32 -2.58 -50.61
C GLY A 77 0.31 -1.04 -50.67
N GLU A 78 -0.85 -0.41 -50.79
CA GLU A 78 -1.03 1.05 -50.81
C GLU A 78 -1.06 1.61 -49.36
N TRP A 79 0.02 1.43 -48.61
CA TRP A 79 0.08 1.62 -47.15
C TRP A 79 -0.30 3.03 -46.67
N GLU A 80 0.04 4.06 -47.43
CA GLU A 80 -0.26 5.45 -47.07
C GLU A 80 -1.76 5.74 -47.17
N GLN A 81 -2.43 5.18 -48.19
CA GLN A 81 -3.87 5.28 -48.33
C GLN A 81 -4.60 4.42 -47.31
N ALA A 82 -4.09 3.21 -47.03
CA ALA A 82 -4.59 2.36 -45.97
C ALA A 82 -4.52 3.06 -44.60
N THR A 83 -3.39 3.70 -44.28
CA THR A 83 -3.20 4.47 -43.04
C THR A 83 -4.16 5.66 -42.97
N SER A 84 -4.36 6.35 -44.09
CA SER A 84 -5.32 7.46 -44.20
C SER A 84 -6.76 6.99 -43.95
N TYR A 85 -7.16 5.82 -44.47
CA TYR A 85 -8.48 5.25 -44.21
C TYR A 85 -8.63 4.73 -42.77
N VAL A 86 -7.58 4.13 -42.17
CA VAL A 86 -7.59 3.74 -40.74
C VAL A 86 -7.73 4.95 -39.83
N ALA A 87 -7.03 6.04 -40.12
CA ALA A 87 -7.16 7.29 -39.38
C ALA A 87 -8.59 7.85 -39.48
N LEU A 88 -9.17 7.84 -40.70
CA LEU A 88 -10.55 8.27 -40.91
C LEU A 88 -11.56 7.36 -40.19
N ALA A 89 -11.33 6.05 -40.15
CA ALA A 89 -12.15 5.08 -39.44
C ALA A 89 -12.10 5.32 -37.92
N ARG A 90 -10.91 5.52 -37.35
CA ARG A 90 -10.73 5.88 -35.93
C ARG A 90 -11.41 7.19 -35.56
N GLN A 91 -11.27 8.22 -36.41
CA GLN A 91 -11.91 9.51 -36.19
C GLN A 91 -13.43 9.39 -36.12
N ARG A 92 -13.99 8.43 -36.85
CA ARG A 92 -15.43 8.18 -36.91
C ARG A 92 -15.92 7.14 -35.88
N GLY A 93 -15.03 6.61 -35.06
CA GLY A 93 -15.37 5.57 -34.07
C GLY A 93 -15.74 4.22 -34.70
N VAL A 94 -15.33 3.99 -35.95
CA VAL A 94 -15.54 2.69 -36.62
C VAL A 94 -14.55 1.70 -36.02
N PRO A 95 -15.00 0.55 -35.49
CA PRO A 95 -14.11 -0.46 -34.90
C PRO A 95 -13.24 -1.06 -35.99
N ILE A 96 -11.97 -0.65 -36.02
CA ILE A 96 -10.97 -1.12 -36.99
C ILE A 96 -10.34 -2.47 -36.58
N GLU A 97 -10.67 -2.95 -35.38
CA GLU A 97 -10.09 -4.17 -34.79
C GLU A 97 -10.24 -5.38 -35.74
N HIS A 98 -11.38 -5.49 -36.43
CA HIS A 98 -11.68 -6.55 -37.40
C HIS A 98 -10.82 -6.51 -38.69
N ILE A 99 -10.19 -5.39 -39.04
CA ILE A 99 -9.26 -5.31 -40.19
C ILE A 99 -7.88 -5.82 -39.80
N THR A 100 -7.40 -5.45 -38.61
CA THR A 100 -6.10 -5.88 -38.07
C THR A 100 -6.01 -7.39 -37.88
N GLU A 101 -7.15 -8.07 -37.69
CA GLU A 101 -7.20 -9.54 -37.57
C GLU A 101 -7.12 -10.29 -38.91
N GLN A 102 -7.27 -9.62 -40.07
CA GLN A 102 -7.38 -10.29 -41.38
C GLN A 102 -6.22 -10.03 -42.36
N LEU A 103 -5.10 -9.46 -41.92
CA LEU A 103 -3.95 -9.13 -42.78
C LEU A 103 -2.64 -9.70 -42.21
N PRO A 104 -1.86 -10.50 -42.97
CA PRO A 104 -0.55 -10.98 -42.54
C PRO A 104 0.55 -9.94 -42.81
N ASP A 105 1.36 -9.69 -41.78
CA ASP A 105 2.67 -9.04 -41.72
C ASP A 105 2.92 -7.79 -42.59
N LEU A 106 2.68 -6.63 -41.98
CA LEU A 106 3.30 -5.36 -42.33
C LEU A 106 4.65 -5.19 -41.60
N PRO A 107 5.72 -4.63 -42.21
CA PRO A 107 6.96 -4.29 -41.53
C PRO A 107 6.76 -3.09 -40.58
N VAL A 108 6.91 -3.31 -39.27
CA VAL A 108 6.61 -2.37 -38.17
C VAL A 108 7.74 -1.35 -37.92
N SER A 109 8.41 -0.83 -38.96
CA SER A 109 9.47 0.19 -38.78
C SER A 109 8.96 1.63 -38.79
N ALA A 110 7.65 1.87 -38.96
CA ALA A 110 7.06 3.20 -38.84
C ALA A 110 5.78 3.14 -38.00
N VAL A 111 5.92 3.35 -36.70
CA VAL A 111 4.95 3.87 -35.70
C VAL A 111 5.11 3.09 -34.38
N GLY A 112 5.82 3.71 -33.42
CA GLY A 112 5.73 3.35 -32.00
C GLY A 112 6.87 2.49 -31.44
N GLY A 113 7.95 3.13 -31.02
CA GLY A 113 8.95 2.54 -30.14
C GLY A 113 8.36 2.18 -28.78
N GLY A 114 8.49 0.91 -28.43
CA GLY A 114 8.23 0.29 -27.15
C GLY A 114 8.63 -1.18 -27.26
N GLN A 115 9.85 -1.50 -26.82
CA GLN A 115 10.51 -2.80 -26.96
C GLN A 115 9.59 -4.00 -26.70
N GLN A 116 9.36 -4.84 -27.72
CA GLN A 116 9.12 -6.26 -27.51
C GLN A 116 10.44 -7.01 -27.69
N ILE A 117 10.84 -7.58 -26.56
CA ILE A 117 11.85 -8.62 -26.37
C ILE A 117 11.67 -9.69 -27.44
N ALA A 118 12.77 -10.08 -28.09
CA ALA A 118 12.82 -11.20 -29.01
C ALA A 118 12.21 -12.45 -28.34
N THR A 119 11.17 -13.00 -28.95
CA THR A 119 10.58 -14.29 -28.58
C THR A 119 11.62 -15.40 -28.76
N ALA A 120 12.27 -15.75 -27.66
CA ALA A 120 12.87 -17.06 -27.51
C ALA A 120 11.76 -18.12 -27.68
N ASN A 121 12.06 -19.15 -28.47
CA ASN A 121 11.16 -20.23 -28.85
C ASN A 121 10.25 -20.74 -27.73
N ASN A 122 8.99 -21.02 -28.08
CA ASN A 122 7.99 -21.74 -27.30
C ASN A 122 8.49 -23.15 -26.90
N LEU A 123 9.29 -23.22 -25.85
CA LEU A 123 9.46 -24.43 -25.05
C LEU A 123 8.38 -24.37 -23.96
N SER A 124 7.20 -24.88 -24.28
CA SER A 124 6.12 -25.13 -23.32
C SER A 124 6.68 -26.06 -22.24
N ARG A 125 7.16 -25.52 -21.12
CA ARG A 125 7.61 -26.33 -20.01
C ARG A 125 6.40 -27.05 -19.42
N PRO A 126 6.51 -28.34 -19.07
CA PRO A 126 5.44 -29.02 -18.37
C PRO A 126 5.11 -28.26 -17.09
N ALA A 127 3.82 -28.17 -16.77
CA ALA A 127 3.35 -27.58 -15.52
C ALA A 127 4.11 -28.21 -14.33
N PRO A 128 4.46 -27.44 -13.29
CA PRO A 128 4.95 -28.05 -12.06
C PRO A 128 3.92 -29.07 -11.58
N ASN A 129 4.40 -30.27 -11.24
CA ASN A 129 3.53 -31.33 -10.77
C ASN A 129 2.87 -30.87 -9.46
N ARG A 130 1.53 -30.84 -9.46
CA ARG A 130 0.75 -30.61 -8.25
C ARG A 130 1.03 -31.75 -7.28
N LEU A 131 1.53 -31.41 -6.08
CA LEU A 131 1.83 -32.39 -5.03
C LEU A 131 0.53 -32.90 -4.41
N TRP A 132 -0.37 -31.98 -4.08
CA TRP A 132 -1.69 -32.28 -3.54
C TRP A 132 -2.64 -31.09 -3.73
N GLN A 133 -3.94 -31.36 -3.61
CA GLN A 133 -5.01 -30.38 -3.56
C GLN A 133 -5.90 -30.69 -2.37
N TRP A 134 -6.20 -29.66 -1.60
CA TRP A 134 -7.24 -29.68 -0.59
C TRP A 134 -8.36 -28.72 -1.03
N SER A 135 -9.60 -29.16 -0.94
CA SER A 135 -10.77 -28.32 -1.25
C SER A 135 -11.79 -28.41 -0.14
N GLU A 136 -12.48 -27.30 0.10
CA GLU A 136 -13.63 -27.21 0.99
C GLU A 136 -14.78 -26.61 0.20
N SER A 137 -15.89 -27.35 0.12
CA SER A 137 -17.11 -26.80 -0.45
C SER A 137 -17.73 -25.85 0.57
N VAL A 138 -17.35 -24.58 0.46
CA VAL A 138 -17.99 -23.48 1.18
C VAL A 138 -19.50 -23.41 0.85
N TRP A 139 -19.90 -23.96 -0.30
CA TRP A 139 -21.28 -24.03 -0.77
C TRP A 139 -22.08 -25.21 -0.25
N ASP A 140 -21.45 -26.22 0.34
CA ASP A 140 -22.23 -27.35 0.90
C ASP A 140 -22.82 -26.98 2.26
N GLU A 141 -22.39 -25.86 2.85
CA GLU A 141 -22.95 -25.35 4.10
C GLU A 141 -24.32 -24.71 3.86
N PRO A 142 -25.42 -25.31 4.34
CA PRO A 142 -26.78 -24.82 4.08
C PRO A 142 -26.99 -23.38 4.54
N GLN A 143 -26.23 -22.95 5.56
CA GLN A 143 -26.27 -21.60 6.10
C GLN A 143 -25.76 -20.56 5.11
N LEU A 144 -24.74 -20.89 4.30
CA LEU A 144 -24.21 -20.00 3.28
C LEU A 144 -25.08 -19.98 2.02
N VAL A 145 -25.59 -21.14 1.59
CA VAL A 145 -26.48 -21.26 0.42
C VAL A 145 -27.79 -20.51 0.64
N SER A 146 -28.43 -20.71 1.80
CA SER A 146 -29.69 -20.01 2.12
C SER A 146 -29.48 -18.50 2.30
N SER A 147 -28.30 -18.08 2.78
CA SER A 147 -27.92 -16.66 2.85
C SER A 147 -27.43 -16.10 1.49
N ALA A 148 -27.33 -16.90 0.45
CA ALA A 148 -27.04 -16.44 -0.91
C ALA A 148 -28.31 -16.40 -1.79
N GLY A 149 -29.47 -16.81 -1.24
CA GLY A 149 -30.74 -17.00 -1.94
C GLY A 149 -31.19 -15.78 -2.73
N GLY A 150 -30.80 -15.71 -4.01
CA GLY A 150 -31.11 -14.64 -4.94
C GLY A 150 -29.95 -14.25 -5.87
N LEU A 151 -28.70 -14.55 -5.52
CA LEU A 151 -27.53 -14.35 -6.38
C LEU A 151 -27.17 -15.67 -7.06
N ASN A 152 -26.96 -15.66 -8.38
CA ASN A 152 -26.43 -16.83 -9.07
C ASN A 152 -24.96 -17.03 -8.62
N GLN A 153 -24.50 -18.29 -8.50
CA GLN A 153 -23.09 -18.62 -8.19
C GLN A 153 -22.06 -17.76 -8.96
N PRO A 154 -22.23 -17.47 -10.27
CA PRO A 154 -21.34 -16.59 -11.04
C PRO A 154 -21.18 -15.17 -10.49
N ASP A 155 -22.18 -14.60 -9.82
CA ASP A 155 -22.12 -13.23 -9.31
C ASP A 155 -21.37 -13.13 -7.96
N LEU A 156 -21.26 -14.25 -7.24
CA LEU A 156 -20.52 -14.34 -5.98
C LEU A 156 -19.03 -14.63 -6.20
N ILE A 157 -18.67 -15.26 -7.32
CA ILE A 157 -17.29 -15.60 -7.66
C ILE A 157 -16.39 -14.34 -7.67
N PRO A 158 -16.74 -13.21 -8.31
CA PRO A 158 -15.90 -12.00 -8.29
C PRO A 158 -15.69 -11.41 -6.88
N ALA A 159 -16.66 -11.54 -5.98
CA ALA A 159 -16.50 -11.08 -4.60
C ALA A 159 -15.67 -12.07 -3.76
N LEU A 160 -15.69 -13.34 -4.13
CA LEU A 160 -14.83 -14.37 -3.57
C LEU A 160 -13.43 -14.34 -4.17
N GLU A 161 -13.22 -13.83 -5.39
CA GLU A 161 -11.88 -13.56 -5.96
C GLU A 161 -11.07 -12.61 -5.07
N GLU A 162 -11.73 -11.73 -4.32
CA GLU A 162 -11.10 -10.89 -3.30
C GLU A 162 -10.80 -11.66 -1.99
N ASN A 163 -11.52 -12.76 -1.73
CA ASN A 163 -11.32 -13.67 -0.59
C ASN A 163 -10.17 -14.64 -0.82
N VAL A 164 -8.98 -14.13 -0.58
CA VAL A 164 -7.77 -14.93 -0.64
C VAL A 164 -7.50 -15.52 0.74
N TRP A 165 -7.66 -16.84 0.87
CA TRP A 165 -7.15 -17.57 2.03
C TRP A 165 -5.63 -17.39 2.06
N GLN A 166 -5.11 -16.45 2.85
CA GLN A 166 -3.66 -16.37 3.04
C GLN A 166 -3.25 -17.54 3.92
N VAL A 167 -2.71 -18.58 3.30
CA VAL A 167 -2.11 -19.70 4.02
C VAL A 167 -0.74 -19.28 4.54
N GLN A 168 -0.44 -19.68 5.76
CA GLN A 168 0.89 -19.57 6.34
C GLN A 168 1.51 -20.96 6.37
N ILE A 169 2.74 -21.06 5.87
CA ILE A 169 3.44 -22.35 5.76
C ILE A 169 4.47 -22.41 6.89
N THR A 170 4.34 -23.41 7.77
CA THR A 170 5.31 -23.73 8.81
C THR A 170 6.20 -24.90 8.36
N ASN A 171 6.98 -25.49 9.26
CA ASN A 171 7.87 -26.61 8.92
C ASN A 171 7.08 -27.79 8.34
N ASP A 172 6.00 -28.19 9.03
CA ASP A 172 5.24 -29.41 8.71
C ASP A 172 3.77 -29.15 8.35
N LEU A 173 3.29 -27.91 8.50
CA LEU A 173 1.88 -27.57 8.29
C LEU A 173 1.71 -26.42 7.28
N VAL A 174 0.60 -26.49 6.54
CA VAL A 174 0.02 -25.36 5.82
C VAL A 174 -1.24 -24.96 6.58
N ILE A 175 -1.24 -23.78 7.19
CA ILE A 175 -2.34 -23.30 8.02
C ILE A 175 -3.08 -22.20 7.27
N GLY A 176 -4.36 -22.43 7.00
CA GLY A 176 -5.24 -21.47 6.32
C GLY A 176 -6.45 -21.16 7.17
N ARG A 177 -7.06 -20.00 6.90
CA ARG A 177 -8.41 -19.69 7.39
C ARG A 177 -9.37 -19.68 6.22
N THR A 178 -10.40 -20.50 6.34
CA THR A 178 -11.55 -20.49 5.45
C THR A 178 -12.68 -19.70 6.09
N PRO A 179 -13.80 -19.49 5.39
CA PRO A 179 -14.92 -18.80 6.00
C PRO A 179 -15.52 -19.50 7.22
N LEU A 180 -15.30 -20.81 7.33
CA LEU A 180 -15.94 -21.66 8.34
C LEU A 180 -14.99 -21.94 9.51
N ARG A 181 -13.70 -22.08 9.23
CA ARG A 181 -12.74 -22.63 10.20
C ARG A 181 -11.31 -22.23 9.91
N ILE A 182 -10.45 -22.46 10.89
CA ILE A 182 -9.01 -22.55 10.67
C ILE A 182 -8.69 -24.01 10.39
N VAL A 183 -7.90 -24.27 9.36
CA VAL A 183 -7.50 -25.61 8.95
C VAL A 183 -5.98 -25.68 8.92
N ALA A 184 -5.42 -26.76 9.46
CA ALA A 184 -4.03 -27.12 9.25
C ALA A 184 -3.95 -28.38 8.41
N LEU A 185 -3.22 -28.27 7.31
CA LEU A 185 -2.96 -29.35 6.36
C LEU A 185 -1.53 -29.83 6.57
N ASN A 186 -1.30 -31.13 6.44
CA ASN A 186 0.05 -31.68 6.42
C ASN A 186 0.76 -31.16 5.16
N LYS A 187 1.94 -30.56 5.32
CA LYS A 187 2.69 -29.94 4.23
C LYS A 187 3.02 -30.92 3.09
N ALA A 188 3.25 -32.19 3.39
CA ALA A 188 3.64 -33.20 2.42
C ALA A 188 2.45 -33.84 1.70
N SER A 189 1.33 -34.10 2.40
CA SER A 189 0.19 -34.84 1.84
C SER A 189 -1.06 -34.00 1.55
N GLY A 190 -1.17 -32.79 2.11
CA GLY A 190 -2.38 -31.98 2.04
C GLY A 190 -3.53 -32.47 2.93
N ASN A 191 -3.34 -33.56 3.67
CA ASN A 191 -4.36 -34.10 4.57
C ASN A 191 -4.61 -33.15 5.74
N VAL A 192 -5.88 -33.00 6.15
CA VAL A 192 -6.23 -32.22 7.34
C VAL A 192 -5.64 -32.89 8.58
N VAL A 193 -4.77 -32.17 9.29
CA VAL A 193 -4.18 -32.59 10.58
C VAL A 193 -5.10 -32.21 11.72
N TRP A 194 -5.64 -31.00 11.67
CA TRP A 194 -6.66 -30.52 12.58
C TRP A 194 -7.44 -29.37 11.94
N SER A 195 -8.62 -29.09 12.47
CA SER A 195 -9.38 -27.89 12.14
C SER A 195 -10.09 -27.34 13.36
N LEU A 196 -10.27 -26.02 13.40
CA LEU A 196 -10.90 -25.29 14.49
C LEU A 196 -12.09 -24.51 13.93
N LYS A 197 -13.31 -24.93 14.28
CA LYS A 197 -14.52 -24.20 13.87
C LYS A 197 -14.51 -22.80 14.49
N THR A 198 -14.81 -21.79 13.69
CA THR A 198 -14.81 -20.38 14.13
C THR A 198 -16.22 -19.82 14.18
N ASP A 199 -16.44 -18.79 15.01
CA ASP A 199 -17.72 -18.09 15.13
C ASP A 199 -17.92 -17.02 14.04
N THR A 200 -17.27 -17.19 12.88
CA THR A 200 -17.27 -16.19 11.80
C THR A 200 -18.61 -16.08 11.09
N ILE A 201 -19.32 -17.20 10.93
CA ILE A 201 -20.61 -17.27 10.25
C ILE A 201 -21.57 -17.98 11.21
N GLN A 202 -21.87 -17.35 12.34
CA GLN A 202 -23.03 -17.77 13.13
C GLN A 202 -24.25 -16.94 12.70
N ARG A 203 -25.33 -17.61 12.30
CA ARG A 203 -26.65 -16.99 12.31
C ARG A 203 -27.01 -16.68 13.76
N PRO A 204 -27.34 -15.43 14.11
CA PRO A 204 -27.84 -15.14 15.44
C PRO A 204 -29.09 -15.98 15.72
N ASP A 205 -29.15 -16.65 16.87
CA ASP A 205 -30.26 -17.57 17.22
C ASP A 205 -31.64 -16.90 17.15
N TYR A 206 -31.73 -15.60 17.41
CA TYR A 206 -32.99 -14.83 17.29
C TYR A 206 -33.45 -14.59 15.85
N LEU A 207 -32.64 -14.95 14.85
CA LEU A 207 -32.92 -14.83 13.41
C LEU A 207 -33.11 -16.18 12.73
N SER A 208 -33.11 -17.29 13.47
CA SER A 208 -33.28 -18.64 12.90
C SER A 208 -34.53 -18.78 12.03
N ASN A 209 -35.51 -17.89 12.19
CA ASN A 209 -36.80 -17.93 11.51
C ASN A 209 -36.94 -16.95 10.33
N ASP A 210 -35.96 -16.07 10.05
CA ASP A 210 -36.02 -15.15 8.90
C ASP A 210 -35.07 -15.58 7.76
N PRO A 211 -35.57 -16.26 6.72
CA PRO A 211 -34.76 -16.73 5.59
C PRO A 211 -34.29 -15.60 4.66
N SER A 212 -34.67 -14.33 4.88
CA SER A 212 -34.36 -13.22 3.96
C SER A 212 -32.99 -12.55 4.18
N ILE A 213 -32.27 -12.93 5.24
CA ILE A 213 -30.97 -12.31 5.57
C ILE A 213 -29.88 -12.96 4.72
N THR A 214 -29.50 -12.25 3.65
CA THR A 214 -28.44 -12.66 2.75
C THR A 214 -27.10 -12.06 3.15
N LEU A 215 -26.04 -12.87 3.13
CA LEU A 215 -24.67 -12.37 3.27
C LEU A 215 -24.32 -11.62 1.98
N SER A 216 -24.02 -10.34 2.12
CA SER A 216 -23.63 -9.54 0.96
C SER A 216 -22.25 -9.97 0.45
N PRO A 217 -22.00 -9.90 -0.87
CA PRO A 217 -20.67 -10.15 -1.44
C PRO A 217 -19.57 -9.29 -0.78
N ALA A 218 -19.92 -8.09 -0.32
CA ALA A 218 -19.03 -7.20 0.43
C ALA A 218 -18.65 -7.75 1.82
N GLU A 219 -19.55 -8.47 2.51
CA GLU A 219 -19.24 -9.11 3.80
C GLU A 219 -18.34 -10.32 3.62
N LEU A 220 -18.56 -11.10 2.57
CA LEU A 220 -17.61 -12.13 2.16
C LEU A 220 -16.26 -11.48 1.87
N ALA A 221 -16.18 -10.44 1.04
CA ALA A 221 -14.92 -9.75 0.74
C ALA A 221 -14.21 -9.19 2.00
N ARG A 222 -14.93 -8.80 3.06
CA ARG A 222 -14.32 -8.39 4.34
C ARG A 222 -13.54 -9.52 5.01
N MET A 223 -13.91 -10.77 4.77
CA MET A 223 -13.19 -11.93 5.29
C MET A 223 -11.78 -12.03 4.72
N SER A 224 -11.49 -11.45 3.56
CA SER A 224 -10.13 -11.41 3.00
C SER A 224 -9.17 -10.56 3.85
N THR A 225 -9.70 -9.50 4.45
CA THR A 225 -8.95 -8.56 5.29
C THR A 225 -8.83 -9.07 6.72
N LEU A 226 -9.90 -9.69 7.24
CA LEU A 226 -10.01 -10.11 8.62
C LEU A 226 -9.68 -11.59 8.84
N GLY A 227 -9.67 -12.38 7.77
CA GLY A 227 -9.37 -13.79 7.75
C GLY A 227 -7.87 -14.09 7.72
N ARG A 228 -7.03 -13.07 7.83
CA ARG A 228 -5.59 -13.27 7.91
C ARG A 228 -5.21 -13.71 9.32
N LEU A 229 -4.21 -14.58 9.37
CA LEU A 229 -3.65 -15.11 10.60
C LEU A 229 -2.15 -14.79 10.64
N THR A 230 -1.65 -14.58 11.85
CA THR A 230 -0.22 -14.40 12.10
C THR A 230 0.29 -15.62 12.84
N ILE A 231 1.42 -16.18 12.40
CA ILE A 231 2.09 -17.27 13.09
C ILE A 231 3.40 -16.75 13.66
N GLN A 232 3.65 -17.01 14.93
CA GLN A 232 4.96 -16.80 15.52
C GLN A 232 5.33 -17.98 16.42
N GLY A 233 6.43 -18.66 16.05
CA GLY A 233 6.88 -19.87 16.73
C GLY A 233 5.77 -20.92 16.75
N ASN A 234 5.36 -21.32 17.95
CA ASN A 234 4.34 -22.34 18.18
C ASN A 234 2.90 -21.79 18.27
N ARG A 235 2.65 -20.52 17.92
CA ARG A 235 1.34 -19.89 18.12
C ARG A 235 0.77 -19.30 16.85
N VAL A 236 -0.54 -19.43 16.72
CA VAL A 236 -1.36 -18.78 15.69
C VAL A 236 -2.25 -17.74 16.33
N TYR A 237 -2.28 -16.54 15.75
CA TYR A 237 -3.10 -15.41 16.17
C TYR A 237 -4.07 -15.08 15.05
N PHE A 238 -5.35 -14.96 15.41
CA PHE A 238 -6.40 -14.64 14.46
C PHE A 238 -7.56 -13.93 15.15
N TYR A 239 -8.39 -13.24 14.36
CA TYR A 239 -9.61 -12.63 14.87
C TYR A 239 -10.83 -13.51 14.63
N ASP A 240 -11.83 -13.42 15.52
CA ASP A 240 -13.06 -14.17 15.41
C ASP A 240 -14.29 -13.34 15.85
N GLY A 241 -15.50 -13.88 15.63
CA GLY A 241 -16.76 -13.24 16.04
C GLY A 241 -17.23 -12.13 15.10
N PHE A 242 -17.05 -12.31 13.78
CA PHE A 242 -17.53 -11.34 12.79
C PHE A 242 -19.04 -11.46 12.63
N GLN A 243 -19.79 -10.47 13.11
CA GLN A 243 -21.21 -10.41 12.75
C GLN A 243 -21.40 -9.67 11.42
N PRO A 244 -22.15 -10.25 10.45
CA PRO A 244 -22.56 -9.53 9.26
C PRO A 244 -23.35 -8.27 9.67
N LEU A 245 -23.05 -7.17 9.00
CA LEU A 245 -23.77 -5.91 9.17
C LEU A 245 -25.18 -6.12 8.64
N GLN A 246 -26.15 -6.28 9.53
CA GLN A 246 -27.55 -6.19 9.15
C GLN A 246 -27.80 -4.86 8.44
N ARG A 247 -27.94 -4.87 7.11
CA ARG A 247 -28.67 -3.82 6.42
C ARG A 247 -30.12 -4.04 6.75
N GLY A 248 -30.66 -3.29 7.71
CA GLY A 248 -32.09 -3.28 7.96
C GLY A 248 -32.81 -3.01 6.64
N THR A 249 -33.40 -4.05 6.06
CA THR A 249 -34.27 -3.96 4.90
C THR A 249 -35.46 -3.14 5.35
N ARG A 250 -35.48 -1.86 4.97
CA ARG A 250 -36.68 -1.05 5.16
C ARG A 250 -37.78 -1.71 4.33
N PRO A 251 -38.92 -2.13 4.91
CA PRO A 251 -40.08 -2.42 4.09
C PRO A 251 -40.40 -1.15 3.28
N PHE A 252 -40.35 -1.28 1.95
CA PHE A 252 -40.70 -0.21 1.02
C PHE A 252 -42.15 0.23 1.31
N GLY A 253 -42.35 1.34 2.03
CA GLY A 253 -43.68 1.94 2.23
C GLY A 253 -43.94 2.66 3.55
N ALA A 254 -43.24 2.36 4.64
CA ALA A 254 -43.54 2.97 5.95
C ALA A 254 -42.67 4.20 6.25
N ARG A 255 -43.26 5.40 6.23
CA ARG A 255 -42.65 6.67 6.68
C ARG A 255 -42.68 6.79 8.22
N LEU A 256 -42.03 5.89 8.95
CA LEU A 256 -41.82 6.07 10.39
C LEU A 256 -40.54 6.88 10.65
N PRO A 257 -40.52 7.77 11.68
CA PRO A 257 -39.33 8.51 12.08
C PRO A 257 -38.22 7.52 12.46
N ALA A 258 -36.99 7.81 12.00
CA ALA A 258 -35.85 6.92 12.05
C ALA A 258 -35.36 6.63 13.48
N MET A 259 -36.05 5.75 14.20
CA MET A 259 -35.50 5.11 15.39
C MET A 259 -34.38 4.18 14.96
N HIS A 260 -33.13 4.64 15.12
CA HIS A 260 -31.93 3.91 14.74
C HIS A 260 -31.76 2.73 15.68
N ILE A 261 -32.23 1.56 15.26
CA ILE A 261 -31.82 0.29 15.86
C ILE A 261 -30.32 0.17 15.57
N ARG A 262 -29.48 0.62 16.51
CA ARG A 262 -28.06 0.26 16.55
C ARG A 262 -28.06 -1.25 16.79
N SER A 263 -27.94 -2.05 15.72
CA SER A 263 -27.59 -3.45 15.88
C SER A 263 -26.28 -3.47 16.67
N LYS A 264 -26.34 -4.00 17.90
CA LYS A 264 -25.16 -4.25 18.72
C LYS A 264 -24.34 -5.30 17.98
N LEU A 265 -23.51 -4.88 17.04
CA LEU A 265 -22.52 -5.76 16.43
C LEU A 265 -21.74 -6.38 17.56
N GLN A 266 -21.71 -7.71 17.62
CA GLN A 266 -20.80 -8.34 18.56
C GLN A 266 -19.37 -7.90 18.20
N PRO A 267 -18.58 -7.50 19.21
CA PRO A 267 -17.21 -7.11 18.99
C PRO A 267 -16.41 -8.29 18.47
N THR A 268 -15.46 -8.03 17.58
CA THR A 268 -14.47 -9.05 17.20
C THR A 268 -13.59 -9.37 18.41
N ARG A 269 -13.04 -10.59 18.44
CA ARG A 269 -12.13 -11.05 19.49
C ARG A 269 -10.81 -11.48 18.87
N LEU A 270 -9.70 -11.34 19.60
CA LEU A 270 -8.40 -11.87 19.22
C LEU A 270 -8.16 -13.19 19.95
N VAL A 271 -7.81 -14.24 19.20
CA VAL A 271 -7.60 -15.59 19.71
C VAL A 271 -6.15 -15.99 19.50
N ALA A 272 -5.53 -16.58 20.53
CA ALA A 272 -4.24 -17.24 20.44
C ALA A 272 -4.41 -18.76 20.55
N LEU A 273 -3.85 -19.48 19.59
CA LEU A 273 -3.87 -20.94 19.50
C LEU A 273 -2.43 -21.45 19.58
N ASP A 274 -2.10 -22.24 20.61
CA ASP A 274 -0.86 -23.02 20.66
C ASP A 274 -0.97 -24.18 19.66
N LEU A 275 0.08 -24.52 18.90
CA LEU A 275 0.10 -25.62 17.92
C LEU A 275 0.60 -26.95 18.53
N LEU A 276 1.64 -26.88 19.36
CA LEU A 276 2.27 -28.04 20.00
C LEU A 276 2.02 -28.10 21.52
N PRO A 277 1.98 -29.30 22.12
CA PRO A 277 2.06 -30.63 21.46
C PRO A 277 0.78 -31.01 20.71
N GLN A 278 -0.35 -30.36 21.03
CA GLN A 278 -1.61 -30.46 20.32
C GLN A 278 -2.22 -29.06 20.23
N PRO A 279 -3.00 -28.77 19.17
CA PRO A 279 -3.61 -27.48 18.99
C PRO A 279 -4.55 -27.16 20.16
N ARG A 280 -4.34 -26.04 20.84
CA ARG A 280 -5.23 -25.60 21.93
C ARG A 280 -5.35 -24.11 22.03
N ILE A 281 -6.56 -23.63 22.31
CA ILE A 281 -6.78 -22.21 22.58
C ILE A 281 -6.08 -21.86 23.87
N ARG A 282 -5.13 -20.95 23.75
CA ARG A 282 -4.30 -20.49 24.87
C ARG A 282 -5.02 -19.40 25.65
N TRP A 283 -5.54 -18.40 24.94
CA TRP A 283 -6.29 -17.29 25.52
C TRP A 283 -7.14 -16.60 24.45
N ILE A 284 -8.11 -15.81 24.91
CA ILE A 284 -8.96 -14.95 24.10
C ILE A 284 -8.97 -13.56 24.72
N ALA A 285 -8.79 -12.53 23.89
CA ALA A 285 -8.98 -11.14 24.26
C ALA A 285 -10.21 -10.58 23.52
N GLY A 286 -11.17 -10.02 24.26
CA GLY A 286 -12.45 -9.54 23.71
C GLY A 286 -13.66 -10.29 24.28
N PRO A 287 -14.84 -10.21 23.65
CA PRO A 287 -16.04 -10.88 24.16
C PRO A 287 -15.86 -12.40 24.24
N LYS A 288 -16.62 -13.05 25.13
CA LYS A 288 -16.70 -14.52 25.23
C LYS A 288 -17.36 -15.09 23.97
N PRO A 289 -16.85 -16.21 23.39
CA PRO A 289 -17.51 -16.84 22.25
C PRO A 289 -18.92 -17.33 22.62
N ALA A 290 -19.79 -17.41 21.62
CA ALA A 290 -21.19 -17.80 21.85
C ALA A 290 -21.28 -19.29 22.20
N ALA A 291 -20.37 -20.09 21.63
CA ALA A 291 -20.16 -21.49 21.94
C ALA A 291 -18.69 -21.76 22.26
N ASP A 292 -18.40 -22.89 22.89
CA ASP A 292 -17.03 -23.37 23.01
C ASP A 292 -16.46 -23.71 21.62
N TYR A 293 -15.17 -23.50 21.46
CA TYR A 293 -14.52 -23.84 20.21
C TYR A 293 -14.45 -25.34 20.01
N ILE A 294 -14.76 -25.79 18.80
CA ILE A 294 -14.71 -27.20 18.43
C ILE A 294 -13.44 -27.42 17.62
N LEU A 295 -12.47 -28.10 18.23
CA LEU A 295 -11.29 -28.58 17.55
C LEU A 295 -11.55 -30.02 17.08
N THR A 296 -11.40 -30.27 15.79
CA THR A 296 -11.48 -31.60 15.19
C THR A 296 -10.08 -32.06 14.75
N THR A 297 -9.62 -33.21 15.25
CA THR A 297 -8.33 -33.80 14.85
C THR A 297 -8.46 -34.59 13.54
N ALA A 298 -7.33 -35.01 12.96
CA ALA A 298 -7.30 -35.89 11.77
C ALA A 298 -8.10 -37.20 11.96
N ALA A 299 -8.21 -37.69 13.20
CA ALA A 299 -8.99 -38.89 13.53
C ALA A 299 -10.51 -38.64 13.59
N GLY A 300 -10.95 -37.39 13.38
CA GLY A 300 -12.35 -36.98 13.51
C GLY A 300 -12.79 -36.74 14.96
N GLU A 301 -11.89 -36.89 15.93
CA GLU A 301 -12.19 -36.61 17.33
C GLU A 301 -12.43 -35.11 17.51
N SER A 302 -13.61 -34.76 18.02
CA SER A 302 -13.98 -33.38 18.32
C SER A 302 -13.80 -33.13 19.81
N VAL A 303 -12.89 -32.22 20.15
CA VAL A 303 -12.60 -31.81 21.53
C VAL A 303 -13.14 -30.39 21.72
N LEU A 304 -14.03 -30.23 22.70
CA LEU A 304 -14.47 -28.91 23.15
C LEU A 304 -13.31 -28.21 23.85
N GLN A 305 -13.00 -27.01 23.38
CA GLN A 305 -11.97 -26.18 23.96
C GLN A 305 -12.60 -25.01 24.68
N SER A 306 -12.70 -25.14 26.00
CA SER A 306 -13.02 -24.02 26.85
C SER A 306 -11.73 -23.18 27.04
N PRO A 307 -11.76 -21.88 26.73
CA PRO A 307 -10.59 -21.02 26.92
C PRO A 307 -10.20 -20.97 28.41
N SER A 308 -8.90 -20.97 28.71
CA SER A 308 -8.41 -20.57 30.03
C SER A 308 -8.92 -19.15 30.39
N PRO A 309 -9.07 -18.83 31.70
CA PRO A 309 -9.80 -17.65 32.15
C PRO A 309 -9.38 -16.35 31.44
N LEU A 310 -10.39 -15.58 31.03
CA LEU A 310 -10.31 -14.36 30.21
C LEU A 310 -9.31 -13.34 30.78
N ALA A 311 -8.25 -13.05 30.03
CA ALA A 311 -7.20 -12.11 30.44
C ALA A 311 -7.54 -10.61 30.24
N ALA A 312 -8.66 -10.30 29.56
CA ALA A 312 -9.18 -8.94 29.46
C ALA A 312 -10.69 -8.97 29.13
N GLN A 313 -11.55 -8.76 30.13
CA GLN A 313 -13.02 -8.78 29.98
C GLN A 313 -13.62 -7.50 29.39
N ASN A 314 -12.81 -6.57 28.86
CA ASN A 314 -13.37 -5.33 28.35
C ASN A 314 -14.10 -5.60 27.01
N THR A 315 -15.43 -5.78 27.10
CA THR A 315 -16.29 -6.34 26.05
C THR A 315 -16.62 -5.36 24.91
N ASN A 316 -16.11 -4.13 24.92
CA ASN A 316 -16.55 -3.08 23.98
C ASN A 316 -15.61 -2.84 22.78
N PHE A 317 -14.55 -3.64 22.64
CA PHE A 317 -13.53 -3.42 21.61
C PHE A 317 -13.73 -4.30 20.39
N GLU A 318 -13.72 -3.70 19.21
CA GLU A 318 -13.65 -4.39 17.92
C GLU A 318 -12.19 -4.36 17.43
N PHE A 319 -11.48 -5.47 17.56
CA PHE A 319 -10.18 -5.64 16.93
C PHE A 319 -10.24 -5.53 15.40
N SER A 320 -9.21 -4.90 14.83
CA SER A 320 -9.05 -4.67 13.39
C SER A 320 -7.58 -4.76 12.98
N GLY A 321 -7.31 -4.91 11.68
CA GLY A 321 -5.95 -5.10 11.16
C GLY A 321 -5.45 -6.53 11.37
N LEU A 322 -4.15 -6.77 11.19
CA LEU A 322 -3.45 -8.01 11.57
C LEU A 322 -2.71 -7.78 12.90
N PRO A 323 -2.70 -8.72 13.85
CA PRO A 323 -1.91 -8.55 15.07
C PRO A 323 -0.44 -8.76 14.72
N VAL A 324 0.44 -7.96 15.32
CA VAL A 324 1.89 -8.15 15.19
C VAL A 324 2.45 -8.65 16.50
N VAL A 325 3.31 -9.65 16.44
CA VAL A 325 3.91 -10.26 17.63
C VAL A 325 5.40 -10.01 17.64
N SER A 326 5.92 -9.48 18.75
CA SER A 326 7.34 -9.15 18.90
C SER A 326 7.81 -9.39 20.33
N GLY A 327 8.67 -10.39 20.49
CA GLY A 327 9.04 -10.90 21.82
C GLY A 327 7.82 -11.43 22.56
N GLU A 328 7.68 -11.05 23.83
CA GLU A 328 6.57 -11.49 24.69
C GLU A 328 5.29 -10.66 24.56
N CYS A 329 5.18 -9.84 23.51
CA CYS A 329 4.06 -8.91 23.32
C CYS A 329 3.34 -9.15 22.00
N VAL A 330 2.01 -9.08 22.05
CA VAL A 330 1.11 -9.04 20.89
C VAL A 330 0.51 -7.64 20.80
N PHE A 331 0.74 -6.94 19.71
CA PHE A 331 0.17 -5.62 19.46
C PHE A 331 -1.00 -5.76 18.48
N ALA A 332 -2.15 -5.24 18.87
CA ALA A 332 -3.36 -5.31 18.07
C ALA A 332 -4.06 -3.95 18.03
N LEU A 333 -4.60 -3.61 16.86
CA LEU A 333 -5.48 -2.46 16.72
C LEU A 333 -6.89 -2.84 17.14
N ALA A 334 -7.52 -1.95 17.89
CA ALA A 334 -8.88 -2.11 18.37
C ALA A 334 -9.66 -0.81 18.20
N ASN A 335 -10.94 -0.93 17.95
CA ASN A 335 -11.86 0.19 17.84
C ASN A 335 -12.83 0.14 19.01
N GLU A 336 -13.01 1.26 19.70
CA GLU A 336 -14.02 1.39 20.75
C GLU A 336 -14.83 2.65 20.50
N SER A 337 -16.12 2.47 20.24
CA SER A 337 -17.06 3.57 19.93
C SER A 337 -16.58 4.46 18.77
N GLU A 338 -15.84 5.52 19.11
CA GLU A 338 -15.34 6.55 18.20
C GLU A 338 -13.81 6.68 18.26
N SER A 339 -13.10 5.75 18.90
CA SER A 339 -11.64 5.83 19.07
C SER A 339 -10.92 4.61 18.52
N HIS A 340 -9.74 4.85 17.94
CA HIS A 340 -8.77 3.81 17.59
C HIS A 340 -7.77 3.66 18.71
N TRP A 341 -7.53 2.42 19.09
CA TRP A 341 -6.66 2.02 20.17
C TRP A 341 -5.61 1.06 19.67
N VAL A 342 -4.40 1.18 20.21
CA VAL A 342 -3.38 0.15 20.14
C VAL A 342 -3.32 -0.53 21.49
N ARG A 343 -3.41 -1.85 21.49
CA ARG A 343 -3.30 -2.66 22.69
C ARG A 343 -2.08 -3.54 22.62
N CYS A 344 -1.31 -3.55 23.69
CA CYS A 344 -0.23 -4.49 23.91
C CYS A 344 -0.68 -5.55 24.90
N LEU A 345 -0.73 -6.79 24.45
CA LEU A 345 -1.11 -7.94 25.25
C LEU A 345 0.10 -8.82 25.51
N SER A 346 0.15 -9.47 26.66
CA SER A 346 1.09 -10.55 26.93
C SER A 346 0.88 -11.68 25.93
N GLN A 347 1.94 -12.09 25.25
CA GLN A 347 1.90 -13.21 24.32
C GLN A 347 1.49 -14.51 25.03
N GLN A 348 1.88 -14.68 26.30
CA GLN A 348 1.70 -15.92 27.05
C GLN A 348 0.29 -16.05 27.66
N THR A 349 -0.25 -14.94 28.17
CA THR A 349 -1.49 -14.91 28.97
C THR A 349 -2.62 -14.18 28.28
N GLY A 350 -2.33 -13.27 27.33
CA GLY A 350 -3.31 -12.38 26.73
C GLY A 350 -3.66 -11.18 27.61
N GLU A 351 -2.98 -11.02 28.76
CA GLU A 351 -3.22 -9.91 29.70
C GLU A 351 -2.84 -8.58 29.05
N LEU A 352 -3.66 -7.56 29.31
CA LEU A 352 -3.38 -6.20 28.85
C LEU A 352 -2.17 -5.62 29.60
N LEU A 353 -1.09 -5.36 28.88
CA LEU A 353 0.13 -4.74 29.42
C LEU A 353 0.02 -3.21 29.37
N TRP A 354 -0.44 -2.67 28.25
CA TRP A 354 -0.77 -1.26 28.08
C TRP A 354 -1.73 -1.06 26.92
N GLU A 355 -2.43 0.08 26.91
CA GLU A 355 -3.22 0.55 25.78
C GLU A 355 -3.02 2.04 25.54
N GLN A 356 -3.08 2.45 24.27
CA GLN A 356 -2.90 3.83 23.86
C GLN A 356 -3.97 4.21 22.84
N PRO A 357 -4.80 5.25 23.11
CA PRO A 357 -5.65 5.82 22.07
C PRO A 357 -4.78 6.56 21.06
N VAL A 358 -4.94 6.25 19.77
CA VAL A 358 -4.12 6.81 18.69
C VAL A 358 -4.89 7.76 17.78
N ALA A 359 -6.22 7.62 17.68
CA ALA A 359 -7.06 8.53 16.93
C ALA A 359 -8.48 8.58 17.49
N PHE A 360 -9.11 9.75 17.38
CA PHE A 360 -10.51 9.96 17.70
C PHE A 360 -11.26 10.32 16.41
N ARG A 361 -12.40 9.67 16.19
CA ARG A 361 -13.38 10.01 15.16
C ARG A 361 -14.23 11.15 15.70
N VAL A 362 -13.79 12.38 15.49
CA VAL A 362 -14.52 13.56 15.97
C VAL A 362 -15.77 13.78 15.11
N GLY A 363 -16.94 13.53 15.70
CA GLY A 363 -18.21 14.12 15.30
C GLY A 363 -19.06 13.32 14.31
N ASN A 364 -20.36 13.63 14.34
CA ASN A 364 -21.40 13.11 13.44
C ASN A 364 -21.12 13.46 11.97
N GLN A 365 -20.19 12.77 11.30
CA GLN A 365 -20.32 12.49 9.87
C GLN A 365 -21.52 11.55 9.59
N ARG A 366 -22.62 11.68 10.34
CA ARG A 366 -23.92 11.03 10.13
C ARG A 366 -24.50 11.35 8.74
N GLY A 367 -24.00 12.39 8.06
CA GLY A 367 -24.37 12.73 6.69
C GLY A 367 -23.49 12.09 5.60
N ALA A 368 -22.30 11.58 5.95
CA ALA A 368 -21.46 10.89 4.98
C ALA A 368 -21.92 9.42 4.96
N ARG A 369 -22.62 9.02 3.89
CA ARG A 369 -23.11 7.65 3.62
C ARG A 369 -22.00 6.59 3.50
N PHE A 370 -20.85 6.77 4.14
CA PHE A 370 -19.75 5.81 4.22
C PHE A 370 -19.98 4.70 5.26
N SER A 371 -21.13 4.66 5.94
CA SER A 371 -21.45 3.72 7.03
C SER A 371 -21.65 2.24 6.62
N GLY A 372 -21.13 1.80 5.48
CA GLY A 372 -21.45 0.47 4.94
C GLY A 372 -20.28 -0.47 4.69
N ALA A 373 -19.16 -0.02 4.13
CA ALA A 373 -18.30 -0.95 3.38
C ALA A 373 -16.79 -0.82 3.59
N ARG A 374 -16.27 0.25 4.18
CA ARG A 374 -14.83 0.37 4.46
C ARG A 374 -14.63 0.70 5.93
N LYS A 375 -14.87 -0.28 6.82
CA LYS A 375 -14.30 -0.20 8.17
C LYS A 375 -12.79 -0.08 7.99
N GLU A 376 -12.25 0.99 8.54
CA GLU A 376 -10.86 1.41 8.44
C GLU A 376 -9.94 0.22 8.72
N SER A 377 -9.29 -0.28 7.67
CA SER A 377 -8.25 -1.28 7.79
C SER A 377 -7.01 -0.55 8.30
N GLY A 378 -6.76 -0.66 9.61
CA GLY A 378 -5.51 -0.21 10.20
C GLY A 378 -4.42 -1.27 10.05
N PHE A 379 -3.17 -0.83 10.04
CA PHE A 379 -1.98 -1.67 10.10
C PHE A 379 -1.24 -1.43 11.40
N CYS A 380 -0.74 -2.51 12.00
CA CYS A 380 0.15 -2.48 13.16
C CYS A 380 1.43 -3.25 12.81
N GLY A 381 2.59 -2.63 13.01
CA GLY A 381 3.90 -3.22 12.79
C GLY A 381 4.87 -2.86 13.90
N VAL A 382 6.01 -3.54 13.97
CA VAL A 382 7.06 -3.27 14.96
C VAL A 382 8.39 -3.07 14.26
N ALA A 383 9.08 -1.98 14.57
CA ALA A 383 10.43 -1.68 14.13
C ALA A 383 11.29 -1.33 15.35
N GLY A 384 12.18 -2.24 15.76
CA GLY A 384 13.01 -2.05 16.95
C GLY A 384 12.17 -1.81 18.22
N ASN A 385 12.28 -0.60 18.77
CA ASN A 385 11.56 -0.16 19.97
C ASN A 385 10.27 0.63 19.67
N VAL A 386 9.87 0.72 18.40
CA VAL A 386 8.68 1.46 17.97
C VAL A 386 7.62 0.51 17.44
N VAL A 387 6.40 0.64 17.96
CA VAL A 387 5.18 0.08 17.36
C VAL A 387 4.64 1.14 16.41
N VAL A 388 4.58 0.80 15.13
CA VAL A 388 4.11 1.70 14.09
C VAL A 388 2.68 1.33 13.72
N VAL A 389 1.82 2.33 13.71
CA VAL A 389 0.43 2.18 13.35
C VAL A 389 0.09 3.10 12.20
N ALA A 390 -0.48 2.54 11.14
CA ALA A 390 -0.95 3.30 9.99
C ALA A 390 -2.45 3.09 9.83
N LEU A 391 -3.21 4.18 9.93
CA LEU A 391 -4.66 4.17 9.79
C LEU A 391 -5.04 4.59 8.37
N SER A 392 -6.24 4.18 7.93
CA SER A 392 -6.78 4.66 6.66
C SER A 392 -7.21 6.13 6.70
N SER A 393 -7.25 6.75 7.88
CA SER A 393 -7.56 8.17 8.10
C SER A 393 -6.37 9.10 7.82
N GLU A 394 -5.46 8.72 6.93
CA GLU A 394 -4.26 9.51 6.59
C GLU A 394 -3.37 9.84 7.80
N LEU A 395 -3.42 9.01 8.85
CA LEU A 395 -2.62 9.15 10.06
C LEU A 395 -1.73 7.92 10.27
N ALA A 396 -0.44 8.15 10.41
CA ALA A 396 0.51 7.19 10.93
C ALA A 396 1.06 7.68 12.28
N VAL A 397 1.24 6.77 13.23
CA VAL A 397 1.80 7.07 14.55
C VAL A 397 2.88 6.05 14.91
N GLY A 398 3.88 6.51 15.65
CA GLY A 398 4.87 5.67 16.29
C GLY A 398 4.67 5.70 17.80
N LEU A 399 4.56 4.54 18.41
CA LEU A 399 4.42 4.35 19.85
C LEU A 399 5.63 3.63 20.40
N SER A 400 6.02 3.96 21.62
CA SER A 400 7.00 3.17 22.37
C SER A 400 6.47 1.76 22.58
N ARG A 401 7.27 0.75 22.22
CA ARG A 401 6.93 -0.65 22.39
C ARG A 401 6.74 -1.04 23.86
N ILE A 402 7.44 -0.37 24.77
CA ILE A 402 7.52 -0.73 26.19
C ILE A 402 6.27 -0.27 26.94
N ASP A 403 5.87 0.99 26.75
CA ASP A 403 4.85 1.66 27.58
C ASP A 403 3.72 2.31 26.76
N GLY A 404 3.72 2.14 25.43
CA GLY A 404 2.70 2.68 24.55
C GLY A 404 2.77 4.19 24.33
N ARG A 405 3.76 4.89 24.91
CA ARG A 405 3.87 6.35 24.80
C ARG A 405 3.99 6.78 23.34
N LEU A 406 3.16 7.74 22.92
CA LEU A 406 3.27 8.37 21.60
C LEU A 406 4.64 9.02 21.41
N LEU A 407 5.40 8.58 20.41
CA LEU A 407 6.70 9.11 20.04
C LEU A 407 6.58 10.15 18.92
N TRP A 408 5.79 9.83 17.90
CA TRP A 408 5.54 10.71 16.77
C TRP A 408 4.17 10.43 16.15
N ALA A 409 3.64 11.42 15.44
CA ALA A 409 2.46 11.31 14.61
C ALA A 409 2.71 12.05 13.30
N ASN A 410 2.43 11.40 12.17
CA ASN A 410 2.54 11.96 10.84
C ASN A 410 1.18 11.84 10.16
N SER A 411 0.64 12.97 9.70
CA SER A 411 -0.56 12.97 8.88
C SER A 411 -0.22 13.40 7.46
N THR A 412 -0.67 12.61 6.49
CA THR A 412 -0.55 12.93 5.06
C THR A 412 -1.70 13.80 4.58
N HIS A 413 -2.53 14.33 5.48
CA HIS A 413 -3.58 15.27 5.14
C HIS A 413 -2.95 16.54 4.54
N HIS A 414 -2.83 16.54 3.22
CA HIS A 414 -2.96 17.77 2.47
C HIS A 414 -4.40 18.24 2.66
N ALA A 415 -4.62 19.54 2.81
CA ALA A 415 -5.96 20.12 2.89
C ALA A 415 -6.71 19.86 1.57
N PHE A 416 -7.25 18.66 1.40
CA PHE A 416 -7.98 18.26 0.22
C PHE A 416 -9.37 18.86 0.28
N ASP A 417 -9.76 19.52 -0.80
CA ASP A 417 -11.14 19.91 -1.03
C ASP A 417 -12.01 18.64 -1.10
N ASN A 418 -12.94 18.52 -0.14
CA ASN A 418 -13.81 17.35 0.10
C ASN A 418 -14.52 16.82 -1.16
N ALA A 419 -14.67 17.66 -2.20
CA ALA A 419 -15.28 17.29 -3.47
C ALA A 419 -14.42 16.30 -4.28
N THR A 420 -13.09 16.43 -4.24
CA THR A 420 -12.16 15.60 -5.05
C THR A 420 -12.04 14.20 -4.47
N THR A 421 -11.98 14.09 -3.13
CA THR A 421 -11.94 12.85 -2.36
C THR A 421 -13.09 11.90 -2.73
N ARG A 422 -14.30 12.44 -2.98
CA ARG A 422 -15.48 11.63 -3.33
C ARG A 422 -15.37 10.92 -4.69
N ARG A 423 -14.73 11.55 -5.69
CA ARG A 423 -14.54 10.90 -7.01
C ARG A 423 -13.41 9.88 -6.97
N LEU A 424 -12.34 10.15 -6.24
CA LEU A 424 -11.15 9.29 -6.16
C LEU A 424 -11.44 7.94 -5.48
N VAL A 425 -12.32 7.91 -4.48
CA VAL A 425 -12.69 6.68 -3.77
C VAL A 425 -13.47 5.69 -4.65
N GLN A 426 -14.09 6.15 -5.75
CA GLN A 426 -14.83 5.29 -6.66
C GLN A 426 -13.93 4.56 -7.67
N ASP A 427 -12.78 5.13 -8.02
CA ASP A 427 -11.93 4.62 -9.11
C ASP A 427 -10.77 3.73 -8.64
N ASP A 428 -10.36 3.80 -7.36
CA ASP A 428 -9.30 2.93 -6.81
C ASP A 428 -9.90 1.82 -5.92
N PRO A 429 -10.03 0.58 -6.43
CA PRO A 429 -10.71 -0.48 -5.69
C PRO A 429 -9.87 -1.01 -4.51
N ARG A 430 -8.53 -0.88 -4.51
CA ARG A 430 -7.68 -1.60 -3.54
C ARG A 430 -6.78 -0.67 -2.72
N PRO A 431 -6.94 -0.62 -1.38
CA PRO A 431 -6.03 0.11 -0.52
C PRO A 431 -4.63 -0.54 -0.56
N PHE A 432 -3.58 0.28 -0.55
CA PHE A 432 -2.23 -0.21 -0.40
C PHE A 432 -2.07 -0.85 0.98
N GLU A 433 -1.57 -2.08 1.04
CA GLU A 433 -1.27 -2.73 2.32
C GLU A 433 0.02 -2.14 2.92
N PRO A 434 -0.04 -1.46 4.09
CA PRO A 434 1.15 -0.90 4.70
C PRO A 434 2.11 -1.99 5.16
N ARG A 435 3.42 -1.71 5.13
CA ARG A 435 4.47 -2.64 5.60
C ARG A 435 5.61 -1.93 6.29
N VAL A 436 6.16 -2.58 7.31
CA VAL A 436 7.41 -2.18 7.98
C VAL A 436 8.55 -3.02 7.40
N ILE A 437 9.57 -2.34 6.88
CA ILE A 437 10.66 -2.85 6.04
C ILE A 437 11.94 -2.14 6.49
N HIS A 438 12.92 -2.87 7.05
CA HIS A 438 14.20 -2.31 7.53
C HIS A 438 14.11 -0.96 8.28
N GLY A 439 13.20 -0.85 9.25
CA GLY A 439 13.02 0.41 10.02
C GLY A 439 12.33 1.53 9.24
N ARG A 440 11.67 1.21 8.13
CA ARG A 440 10.86 2.13 7.32
C ARG A 440 9.43 1.63 7.20
N LEU A 441 8.47 2.55 7.20
CA LEU A 441 7.07 2.27 6.94
C LEU A 441 6.75 2.64 5.50
N LEU A 442 6.44 1.65 4.65
CA LEU A 442 5.78 1.87 3.37
C LEU A 442 4.28 1.94 3.58
N TRP A 443 3.68 3.03 3.15
CA TRP A 443 2.27 3.30 3.41
C TRP A 443 1.66 4.20 2.36
N SER A 444 0.42 3.92 1.99
CA SER A 444 -0.43 4.86 1.27
C SER A 444 -1.83 4.80 1.86
N PRO A 445 -2.24 5.81 2.64
CA PRO A 445 -3.59 5.87 3.16
C PRO A 445 -4.58 6.09 2.01
N PRO A 446 -5.73 5.40 1.98
CA PRO A 446 -6.79 5.75 1.05
C PRO A 446 -7.32 7.17 1.36
N PRO A 447 -7.49 8.07 0.37
CA PRO A 447 -7.41 7.89 -1.08
C PRO A 447 -6.10 8.40 -1.72
N SER A 448 -5.00 8.46 -0.97
CA SER A 448 -3.71 8.93 -1.47
C SER A 448 -3.34 8.26 -2.80
N ARG A 449 -2.92 9.10 -3.73
CA ARG A 449 -2.32 8.70 -5.01
C ARG A 449 -0.82 8.44 -4.88
N ASP A 450 -0.24 8.77 -3.74
CA ASP A 450 1.18 8.65 -3.48
C ASP A 450 1.47 7.56 -2.46
N LEU A 451 2.60 6.90 -2.67
CA LEU A 451 3.23 5.98 -1.75
C LEU A 451 4.27 6.74 -0.93
N TYR A 452 4.15 6.65 0.39
CA TYR A 452 5.06 7.26 1.34
C TYR A 452 6.00 6.21 1.91
N CYS A 453 7.25 6.62 2.13
CA CYS A 453 8.20 5.90 2.96
C CYS A 453 8.53 6.77 4.16
N LEU A 454 8.12 6.34 5.35
CA LEU A 454 8.41 7.04 6.59
C LEU A 454 9.53 6.32 7.34
N ASP A 455 10.39 7.08 7.98
CA ASP A 455 11.29 6.58 9.00
C ASP A 455 10.49 6.13 10.23
N THR A 456 10.65 4.89 10.68
CA THR A 456 9.82 4.35 11.78
C THR A 456 10.19 4.90 13.15
N GLU A 457 11.41 5.41 13.33
CA GLU A 457 11.85 5.97 14.62
C GLU A 457 11.34 7.40 14.83
N THR A 458 11.33 8.20 13.77
CA THR A 458 11.04 9.64 13.83
C THR A 458 9.72 10.03 13.19
N GLY A 459 9.13 9.16 12.36
CA GLY A 459 7.93 9.46 11.58
C GLY A 459 8.17 10.39 10.39
N LYS A 460 9.42 10.76 10.09
CA LYS A 460 9.75 11.67 8.99
C LYS A 460 9.56 10.97 7.64
N THR A 461 8.96 11.67 6.68
CA THR A 461 8.89 11.21 5.30
C THR A 461 10.29 11.22 4.68
N LEU A 462 10.81 10.05 4.32
CA LEU A 462 12.09 9.88 3.63
C LEU A 462 11.95 10.18 2.14
N TRP A 463 10.88 9.66 1.54
CA TRP A 463 10.51 9.94 0.15
C TRP A 463 9.01 9.70 -0.06
N GLN A 464 8.50 10.26 -1.15
CA GLN A 464 7.12 10.17 -1.61
C GLN A 464 7.11 10.04 -3.13
N VAL A 465 6.41 9.06 -3.65
CA VAL A 465 6.32 8.81 -5.11
C VAL A 465 4.88 8.46 -5.51
N PRO A 466 4.44 8.77 -6.74
CA PRO A 466 3.12 8.37 -7.21
C PRO A 466 2.95 6.84 -7.21
N ARG A 467 1.80 6.33 -6.74
CA ARG A 467 1.41 4.90 -6.80
C ARG A 467 1.14 4.39 -8.20
N GLN A 468 0.83 5.31 -9.11
CA GLN A 468 0.64 4.96 -10.51
C GLN A 468 1.99 5.15 -11.22
N PRO A 469 2.54 4.11 -11.86
CA PRO A 469 3.73 4.29 -12.69
C PRO A 469 3.42 5.24 -13.84
N GLU A 470 4.29 6.22 -14.05
CA GLU A 470 4.19 7.13 -15.19
C GLU A 470 4.43 6.39 -16.50
N GLY A 471 3.78 6.79 -17.60
CA GLY A 471 4.13 6.36 -18.97
C GLY A 471 3.74 4.92 -19.36
N ALA A 472 2.45 4.72 -19.70
CA ALA A 472 1.90 3.87 -20.78
C ALA A 472 0.36 3.90 -20.71
N SER A 473 -0.34 3.90 -21.85
CA SER A 473 -1.82 3.95 -21.88
C SER A 473 -2.47 2.74 -21.22
N MET A 474 -1.83 1.57 -21.29
CA MET A 474 -2.25 0.30 -20.66
C MET A 474 -2.20 0.32 -19.13
N LEU A 475 -1.51 1.30 -18.52
CA LEU A 475 -1.34 1.44 -17.07
C LEU A 475 -2.36 2.42 -16.45
N LYS A 476 -3.27 2.98 -17.25
CA LYS A 476 -4.21 4.01 -16.79
C LYS A 476 -5.18 3.41 -15.77
N GLY A 477 -5.16 3.95 -14.54
CA GLY A 477 -6.02 3.51 -13.43
C GLY A 477 -5.50 2.31 -12.64
N SER A 478 -4.26 1.86 -12.88
CA SER A 478 -3.64 0.83 -12.04
C SER A 478 -2.72 1.44 -10.99
N HIS A 479 -3.08 1.29 -9.72
CA HIS A 479 -2.31 1.77 -8.57
C HIS A 479 -1.58 0.60 -7.89
N ASP A 480 -0.42 0.87 -7.27
CA ASP A 480 0.26 -0.11 -6.42
C ASP A 480 -0.70 -0.58 -5.32
N SER A 481 -0.89 -1.89 -5.18
CA SER A 481 -1.80 -2.49 -4.19
C SER A 481 -1.04 -3.08 -2.99
N TYR A 482 0.16 -3.61 -3.19
CA TYR A 482 0.97 -4.19 -2.12
C TYR A 482 2.45 -4.31 -2.54
N CYS A 483 3.31 -4.51 -1.54
CA CYS A 483 4.71 -4.87 -1.73
C CYS A 483 4.86 -6.40 -1.73
N ALA A 484 5.26 -6.98 -2.86
CA ALA A 484 5.42 -8.43 -3.04
C ALA A 484 6.81 -8.92 -2.61
N TYR A 485 7.83 -8.06 -2.69
CA TYR A 485 9.21 -8.40 -2.35
C TYR A 485 9.96 -7.21 -1.75
N GLU A 486 10.83 -7.53 -0.81
CA GLU A 486 11.78 -6.63 -0.16
C GLU A 486 13.19 -7.17 -0.42
N GLY A 487 13.89 -6.58 -1.39
CA GLY A 487 15.30 -6.83 -1.64
C GLY A 487 16.17 -5.84 -0.87
N ALA A 488 17.48 -6.08 -0.85
CA ALA A 488 18.44 -5.22 -0.17
C ALA A 488 18.43 -3.76 -0.69
N ALA A 489 18.26 -3.57 -2.00
CA ALA A 489 18.28 -2.26 -2.65
C ALA A 489 16.94 -1.85 -3.29
N SER A 490 16.00 -2.78 -3.45
CA SER A 490 14.79 -2.57 -4.23
C SER A 490 13.55 -3.17 -3.58
N LEU A 491 12.41 -2.55 -3.84
CA LEU A 491 11.09 -2.99 -3.44
C LEU A 491 10.28 -3.33 -4.69
N ILE A 492 9.58 -4.46 -4.67
CA ILE A 492 8.70 -4.84 -5.79
C ILE A 492 7.26 -4.56 -5.43
N LEU A 493 6.66 -3.65 -6.17
CA LEU A 493 5.29 -3.20 -5.98
C LEU A 493 4.41 -3.77 -7.08
N VAL A 494 3.23 -4.26 -6.69
CA VAL A 494 2.28 -4.89 -7.62
C VAL A 494 0.95 -4.14 -7.57
N GLY A 495 0.54 -3.64 -8.74
CA GLY A 495 -0.78 -3.06 -8.97
C GLY A 495 -1.68 -3.97 -9.79
N SER A 496 -2.93 -3.58 -10.00
CA SER A 496 -3.94 -4.42 -10.69
C SER A 496 -3.54 -4.89 -12.10
N ARG A 497 -2.73 -4.12 -12.82
CA ARG A 497 -2.29 -4.35 -14.21
C ARG A 497 -0.82 -3.98 -14.42
N HIS A 498 -0.06 -3.88 -13.34
CA HIS A 498 1.35 -3.55 -13.42
C HIS A 498 2.15 -4.14 -12.27
N ILE A 499 3.45 -4.23 -12.49
CA ILE A 499 4.47 -4.53 -11.48
C ILE A 499 5.66 -3.60 -11.73
N ARG A 500 6.30 -3.13 -10.66
CA ARG A 500 7.49 -2.29 -10.78
C ARG A 500 8.46 -2.53 -9.64
N ALA A 501 9.74 -2.33 -9.91
CA ALA A 501 10.76 -2.17 -8.89
C ALA A 501 10.99 -0.70 -8.61
N ILE A 502 11.03 -0.34 -7.34
CA ILE A 502 11.51 0.97 -6.90
C ILE A 502 12.73 0.80 -6.00
N ARG A 503 13.64 1.77 -6.02
CA ARG A 503 14.81 1.78 -5.15
C ARG A 503 14.40 2.11 -3.72
N HIS A 504 14.90 1.35 -2.77
CA HIS A 504 14.55 1.50 -1.35
C HIS A 504 14.97 2.86 -0.78
N SER A 505 16.10 3.42 -1.25
CA SER A 505 16.69 4.65 -0.70
C SER A 505 15.89 5.91 -0.99
N ASP A 506 15.29 6.04 -2.18
CA ASP A 506 14.70 7.27 -2.69
C ASP A 506 13.35 7.09 -3.41
N GLY A 507 12.86 5.85 -3.53
CA GLY A 507 11.59 5.53 -4.20
C GLY A 507 11.65 5.60 -5.73
N GLN A 508 12.80 5.86 -6.35
CA GLN A 508 12.91 5.96 -7.80
C GLN A 508 12.59 4.62 -8.47
N THR A 509 11.80 4.64 -9.55
CA THR A 509 11.50 3.43 -10.31
C THR A 509 12.75 2.94 -11.03
N ILE A 510 13.12 1.67 -10.79
CA ILE A 510 14.24 0.98 -11.45
C ILE A 510 13.74 0.41 -12.78
N TRP A 511 12.64 -0.34 -12.73
CA TRP A 511 11.97 -0.91 -13.89
C TRP A 511 10.45 -1.00 -13.63
N LYS A 512 9.68 -1.13 -14.70
CA LYS A 512 8.22 -1.33 -14.65
C LYS A 512 7.78 -2.23 -15.80
N LEU A 513 6.75 -3.02 -15.57
CA LEU A 513 6.16 -3.93 -16.55
C LEU A 513 4.63 -3.86 -16.44
N GLY A 514 3.96 -3.71 -17.59
CA GLY A 514 2.52 -3.90 -17.68
C GLY A 514 2.19 -5.40 -17.67
N ILE A 515 1.22 -5.80 -16.87
CA ILE A 515 0.78 -7.20 -16.74
C ILE A 515 -0.71 -7.31 -17.06
N PRO A 516 -1.20 -8.51 -17.44
CA PRO A 516 -2.63 -8.79 -17.42
C PRO A 516 -3.23 -8.51 -16.04
N ALA A 517 -4.56 -8.39 -15.98
CA ALA A 517 -5.24 -8.14 -14.70
C ALA A 517 -4.85 -9.22 -13.68
N GLN A 518 -4.25 -8.83 -12.56
CA GLN A 518 -3.93 -9.76 -11.49
C GLN A 518 -5.22 -10.18 -10.78
N THR A 519 -5.32 -11.44 -10.42
CA THR A 519 -6.47 -11.96 -9.67
C THR A 519 -6.22 -12.04 -8.18
N GLY A 520 -4.96 -11.90 -7.77
CA GLY A 520 -4.57 -12.29 -6.44
C GLY A 520 -3.27 -11.70 -5.95
N ARG A 521 -2.79 -12.23 -4.83
CA ARG A 521 -1.46 -11.90 -4.29
C ARG A 521 -0.39 -12.78 -4.87
N GLY A 522 0.63 -12.14 -5.44
CA GLY A 522 1.85 -12.79 -5.81
C GLY A 522 2.80 -12.98 -4.63
N ILE A 523 3.84 -13.76 -4.91
CA ILE A 523 4.98 -13.99 -4.03
C ILE A 523 6.26 -13.71 -4.79
N ALA A 524 7.33 -13.43 -4.06
CA ALA A 524 8.66 -13.46 -4.63
C ALA A 524 9.42 -14.69 -4.15
N THR A 525 10.13 -15.31 -5.08
CA THR A 525 11.17 -16.30 -4.84
C THR A 525 12.52 -15.58 -4.78
N ALA A 526 13.64 -16.32 -4.82
CA ALA A 526 14.97 -15.71 -4.82
C ALA A 526 15.17 -14.75 -6.00
N ASN A 527 14.74 -15.15 -7.20
CA ASN A 527 15.02 -14.42 -8.45
C ASN A 527 13.78 -13.97 -9.22
N SER A 528 12.58 -14.42 -8.84
CA SER A 528 11.36 -14.12 -9.60
C SER A 528 10.17 -13.74 -8.73
N CYS A 529 9.32 -12.85 -9.22
CA CYS A 529 7.99 -12.60 -8.69
C CYS A 529 6.97 -13.46 -9.44
N LEU A 530 6.28 -14.35 -8.73
CA LEU A 530 5.18 -15.14 -9.26
C LEU A 530 3.86 -14.40 -9.02
N LEU A 531 3.11 -14.09 -10.07
CA LEU A 531 1.84 -13.38 -9.99
C LEU A 531 0.69 -14.18 -10.62
N PRO A 532 -0.41 -14.44 -9.90
CA PRO A 532 -1.62 -15.00 -10.50
C PRO A 532 -2.37 -13.93 -11.32
N ILE A 533 -2.84 -14.31 -12.51
CA ILE A 533 -3.54 -13.43 -13.45
C ILE A 533 -4.92 -13.96 -13.86
N ALA A 534 -5.73 -13.09 -14.47
CA ALA A 534 -7.16 -13.28 -14.80
C ALA A 534 -7.51 -14.52 -15.62
N ASP A 535 -6.56 -15.07 -16.37
CA ASP A 535 -6.77 -16.30 -17.13
C ASP A 535 -6.50 -17.58 -16.32
N GLY A 536 -6.28 -17.46 -15.00
CA GLY A 536 -5.99 -18.57 -14.10
C GLY A 536 -4.55 -19.08 -14.16
N SER A 537 -3.70 -18.48 -14.98
CA SER A 537 -2.27 -18.80 -15.02
C SER A 537 -1.45 -17.98 -14.02
N VAL A 538 -0.19 -18.36 -13.85
CA VAL A 538 0.78 -17.64 -13.02
C VAL A 538 1.94 -17.19 -13.90
N ILE A 539 2.20 -15.89 -13.94
CA ILE A 539 3.38 -15.35 -14.63
C ILE A 539 4.56 -15.24 -13.67
N ALA A 540 5.75 -15.49 -14.17
CA ALA A 540 7.02 -15.29 -13.46
C ALA A 540 7.73 -14.08 -14.04
N ILE A 541 8.09 -13.12 -13.18
CA ILE A 541 8.78 -11.89 -13.55
C ILE A 541 10.13 -11.88 -12.88
N ASP A 542 11.18 -11.71 -13.65
CA ASP A 542 12.54 -11.63 -13.13
C ASP A 542 12.71 -10.37 -12.25
N LEU A 543 13.17 -10.53 -11.01
CA LEU A 543 13.23 -9.45 -10.02
C LEU A 543 14.32 -8.41 -10.36
N GLU A 544 15.39 -8.82 -11.03
CA GLU A 544 16.51 -7.94 -11.39
C GLU A 544 16.14 -7.06 -12.59
N THR A 545 15.61 -7.68 -13.65
CA THR A 545 15.38 -7.04 -14.95
C THR A 545 13.96 -6.50 -15.13
N GLY A 546 12.98 -7.01 -14.38
CA GLY A 546 11.58 -6.69 -14.58
C GLY A 546 10.98 -7.30 -15.85
N THR A 547 11.64 -8.30 -16.44
CA THR A 547 11.17 -8.96 -17.66
C THR A 547 10.33 -10.18 -17.35
N LEU A 548 9.45 -10.56 -18.27
CA LEU A 548 8.66 -11.78 -18.16
C LEU A 548 9.58 -13.00 -18.33
N ALA A 549 9.91 -13.67 -17.24
CA ALA A 549 10.75 -14.86 -17.24
C ALA A 549 10.00 -16.10 -17.77
N GLY A 550 8.68 -16.13 -17.61
CA GLY A 550 7.85 -17.19 -18.15
C GLY A 550 6.40 -17.10 -17.70
N LYS A 551 5.59 -18.01 -18.25
CA LYS A 551 4.20 -18.20 -17.86
C LYS A 551 4.03 -19.67 -17.49
N LEU A 552 3.66 -19.93 -16.25
CA LEU A 552 3.20 -21.24 -15.85
C LEU A 552 1.86 -21.51 -16.55
N PRO A 553 1.64 -22.71 -17.10
CA PRO A 553 0.34 -23.06 -17.66
C PRO A 553 -0.74 -22.88 -16.60
N GLN A 554 -1.97 -22.68 -17.08
CA GLN A 554 -3.15 -22.60 -16.22
C GLN A 554 -3.14 -23.79 -15.27
N LEU A 555 -3.13 -23.51 -13.97
CA LEU A 555 -3.28 -24.57 -12.99
C LEU A 555 -4.67 -25.16 -13.21
N GLU A 556 -4.79 -26.49 -13.19
CA GLU A 556 -6.09 -27.16 -13.16
C GLU A 556 -6.74 -26.86 -11.81
N SER A 557 -7.29 -25.66 -11.67
CA SER A 557 -7.99 -25.19 -10.50
C SER A 557 -9.45 -24.94 -10.82
N ASP A 558 -10.32 -25.35 -9.90
CA ASP A 558 -11.77 -25.17 -9.97
C ASP A 558 -12.19 -23.69 -9.77
N GLY A 559 -11.30 -22.74 -10.05
CA GLY A 559 -11.50 -21.33 -9.82
C GLY A 559 -10.25 -20.50 -10.03
N VAL A 560 -10.43 -19.18 -9.90
CA VAL A 560 -9.38 -18.19 -10.03
C VAL A 560 -8.43 -18.23 -8.83
N ILE A 561 -7.12 -18.18 -9.08
CA ILE A 561 -6.11 -18.13 -8.02
C ILE A 561 -6.15 -16.75 -7.37
N GLY A 562 -6.59 -16.71 -6.11
CA GLY A 562 -6.64 -15.50 -5.30
C GLY A 562 -5.29 -15.18 -4.64
N GLY A 563 -4.40 -16.15 -4.45
CA GLY A 563 -3.12 -15.86 -3.83
C GLY A 563 -2.11 -16.99 -3.91
N LEU A 564 -0.86 -16.60 -3.75
CA LEU A 564 0.27 -17.49 -3.64
C LEU A 564 0.91 -17.31 -2.25
N SER A 565 1.51 -18.36 -1.73
CA SER A 565 2.30 -18.35 -0.50
C SER A 565 3.45 -19.33 -0.64
N SER A 566 4.62 -19.03 -0.08
CA SER A 566 5.78 -19.92 -0.19
C SER A 566 6.70 -19.83 1.02
N ASN A 567 7.40 -20.93 1.30
CA ASN A 567 8.52 -21.00 2.23
C ASN A 567 9.83 -21.44 1.54
N GLY A 568 9.95 -21.21 0.24
CA GLY A 568 11.13 -21.58 -0.56
C GLY A 568 11.15 -23.03 -1.04
N SER A 569 10.55 -23.99 -0.32
CA SER A 569 10.46 -25.40 -0.74
C SER A 569 9.08 -25.78 -1.29
N LEU A 570 8.03 -25.08 -0.86
CA LEU A 570 6.64 -25.29 -1.28
C LEU A 570 6.04 -23.98 -1.78
N ILE A 571 5.25 -24.03 -2.86
CA ILE A 571 4.36 -22.94 -3.27
C ILE A 571 2.93 -23.43 -3.09
N CYS A 572 2.14 -22.68 -2.34
CA CYS A 572 0.70 -22.91 -2.21
C CYS A 572 -0.05 -21.88 -3.04
N ALA A 573 -0.90 -22.33 -3.96
CA ALA A 573 -1.88 -21.52 -4.65
C ALA A 573 -3.24 -21.67 -3.97
N THR A 574 -3.87 -20.56 -3.63
CA THR A 574 -5.13 -20.52 -2.89
C THR A 574 -6.21 -19.93 -3.78
N THR A 575 -7.30 -20.65 -3.93
CA THR A 575 -8.55 -20.18 -4.52
C THR A 575 -9.58 -19.95 -3.40
N PRO A 576 -10.78 -19.44 -3.71
CA PRO A 576 -11.81 -19.28 -2.67
C PRO A 576 -12.33 -20.58 -2.05
N THR A 577 -12.02 -21.73 -2.66
CA THR A 577 -12.53 -23.05 -2.24
C THR A 577 -11.44 -24.12 -2.11
N SER A 578 -10.19 -23.83 -2.46
CA SER A 578 -9.11 -24.82 -2.44
C SER A 578 -7.74 -24.24 -2.17
N VAL A 579 -6.87 -25.08 -1.63
CA VAL A 579 -5.43 -24.88 -1.52
C VAL A 579 -4.74 -25.97 -2.33
N GLN A 580 -3.93 -25.56 -3.30
CA GLN A 580 -3.11 -26.46 -4.11
C GLN A 580 -1.65 -26.23 -3.78
N ALA A 581 -0.87 -27.30 -3.68
CA ALA A 581 0.54 -27.23 -3.37
C ALA A 581 1.39 -27.76 -4.52
N PHE A 582 2.46 -27.04 -4.79
CA PHE A 582 3.44 -27.32 -5.83
C PHE A 582 4.81 -27.35 -5.19
N GLU A 583 5.67 -28.23 -5.68
CA GLU A 583 7.08 -28.17 -5.32
C GLU A 583 7.61 -26.81 -5.75
N ALA A 584 8.21 -26.06 -4.83
CA ALA A 584 8.72 -24.73 -5.15
C ALA A 584 9.94 -24.78 -6.04
N SER A 585 10.40 -25.98 -6.46
CA SER A 585 11.74 -26.20 -6.96
C SER A 585 12.10 -25.09 -7.92
N ALA A 586 12.92 -24.18 -7.39
CA ALA A 586 13.62 -23.18 -8.15
C ALA A 586 14.30 -23.90 -9.32
N ALA A 587 14.73 -25.15 -9.13
CA ALA A 587 15.19 -26.05 -10.19
C ALA A 587 14.19 -26.45 -11.29
N GLN A 588 12.87 -26.21 -11.24
CA GLN A 588 11.92 -26.43 -12.37
C GLN A 588 11.50 -25.11 -13.04
N LEU A 589 11.32 -24.05 -12.25
CA LEU A 589 10.99 -22.70 -12.73
C LEU A 589 12.25 -21.94 -13.21
N GLU A 590 13.34 -22.00 -12.45
CA GLU A 590 14.70 -21.57 -12.77
C GLU A 590 15.52 -22.67 -13.44
N ARG A 591 14.92 -23.77 -13.94
CA ARG A 591 15.54 -24.59 -15.00
C ARG A 591 15.59 -23.82 -16.31
N GLN A 592 16.06 -22.57 -16.25
CA GLN A 592 17.01 -22.11 -17.22
C GLN A 592 17.99 -23.27 -17.45
N PRO A 593 18.14 -23.72 -18.69
CA PRO A 593 19.13 -24.74 -19.00
C PRO A 593 20.45 -24.32 -18.35
N GLN A 594 21.14 -25.27 -17.71
CA GLN A 594 22.22 -25.05 -16.74
C GLN A 594 23.27 -24.03 -17.23
N ALA A 595 23.43 -23.92 -18.55
CA ALA A 595 24.25 -22.94 -19.22
C ALA A 595 23.77 -21.47 -19.10
N LEU A 596 22.48 -21.15 -19.01
CA LEU A 596 22.03 -19.76 -18.75
C LEU A 596 22.30 -19.31 -17.31
N ALA A 597 22.17 -20.21 -16.33
CA ALA A 597 22.50 -19.92 -14.94
C ALA A 597 24.02 -19.68 -14.78
N SER A 598 24.85 -20.52 -15.40
CA SER A 598 26.30 -20.30 -15.47
C SER A 598 26.67 -19.07 -16.31
N LEU A 599 25.88 -18.68 -17.33
CA LEU A 599 26.07 -17.45 -18.09
C LEU A 599 25.79 -16.20 -17.22
N ASN A 600 24.76 -16.26 -16.37
CA ASN A 600 24.46 -15.17 -15.44
C ASN A 600 25.48 -15.10 -14.29
N HIS A 601 25.94 -16.25 -13.80
CA HIS A 601 26.99 -16.32 -12.77
C HIS A 601 28.33 -15.77 -13.29
N SER A 602 28.75 -16.16 -14.49
CA SER A 602 29.95 -15.58 -15.13
C SER A 602 29.84 -14.06 -15.33
N ARG A 603 28.66 -13.53 -15.68
CA ARG A 603 28.42 -12.07 -15.73
C ARG A 603 28.54 -11.39 -14.35
N LEU A 604 28.14 -12.07 -13.28
CA LEU A 604 28.28 -11.56 -11.91
C LEU A 604 29.75 -11.58 -11.46
N LEU A 605 30.48 -12.67 -11.72
CA LEU A 605 31.92 -12.77 -11.46
C LEU A 605 32.69 -11.66 -12.19
N TRP A 606 32.30 -11.38 -13.44
CA TRP A 606 32.84 -10.27 -14.22
C TRP A 606 32.61 -8.92 -13.55
N ARG A 607 31.36 -8.60 -13.17
CA ARG A 607 31.04 -7.33 -12.47
C ARG A 607 31.74 -7.18 -11.12
N ALA A 608 32.14 -8.29 -10.50
CA ALA A 608 32.89 -8.31 -9.25
C ALA A 608 34.42 -8.19 -9.44
N GLY A 609 34.91 -8.01 -10.68
CA GLY A 609 36.34 -7.93 -10.99
C GLY A 609 37.07 -9.28 -10.94
N ARG A 610 36.34 -10.41 -10.97
CA ARG A 610 36.89 -11.77 -10.99
C ARG A 610 36.89 -12.33 -12.42
N GLU A 611 37.57 -11.64 -13.32
CA GLU A 611 37.50 -11.87 -14.76
C GLU A 611 37.96 -13.28 -15.18
N ASP A 612 39.03 -13.80 -14.58
CA ASP A 612 39.54 -15.14 -14.91
C ASP A 612 38.52 -16.24 -14.61
N GLU A 613 37.80 -16.13 -13.49
CA GLU A 613 36.77 -17.11 -13.11
C GLU A 613 35.55 -17.01 -14.02
N ALA A 614 35.16 -15.79 -14.41
CA ALA A 614 34.10 -15.56 -15.38
C ALA A 614 34.44 -16.17 -16.75
N ILE A 615 35.69 -16.02 -17.21
CA ILE A 615 36.17 -16.55 -18.49
C ILE A 615 36.22 -18.09 -18.45
N GLU A 616 36.74 -18.68 -17.38
CA GLU A 616 36.78 -20.15 -17.24
C GLU A 616 35.37 -20.75 -17.22
N GLU A 617 34.42 -20.13 -16.53
CA GLU A 617 33.03 -20.58 -16.53
C GLU A 617 32.37 -20.43 -17.92
N LEU A 618 32.60 -19.31 -18.63
CA LEU A 618 32.12 -19.13 -20.01
C LEU A 618 32.72 -20.15 -20.99
N LEU A 619 34.01 -20.48 -20.85
CA LEU A 619 34.69 -21.51 -21.64
C LEU A 619 34.07 -22.90 -21.39
N LEU A 620 33.72 -23.20 -20.14
CA LEU A 620 33.08 -24.45 -19.75
C LEU A 620 31.68 -24.59 -20.37
N ILE A 621 30.91 -23.50 -20.41
CA ILE A 621 29.59 -23.44 -21.07
C ILE A 621 29.74 -23.59 -22.59
N ALA A 622 30.70 -22.89 -23.19
CA ALA A 622 30.91 -22.92 -24.63
C ALA A 622 31.34 -24.31 -25.14
N GLY A 623 32.00 -25.11 -24.31
CA GLY A 623 32.37 -26.50 -24.64
C GLY A 623 31.21 -27.50 -24.65
N ALA A 624 30.02 -27.13 -24.16
CA ALA A 624 28.83 -28.00 -24.17
C ALA A 624 28.07 -27.90 -25.52
N ASN A 625 27.43 -28.98 -25.98
CA ASN A 625 26.65 -28.95 -27.23
C ASN A 625 25.26 -28.30 -27.01
N GLY A 626 24.94 -27.23 -27.73
CA GLY A 626 23.60 -26.60 -27.74
C GLY A 626 23.57 -25.13 -28.18
N ASN A 627 22.38 -24.56 -28.38
CA ASN A 627 22.21 -23.15 -28.78
C ASN A 627 22.78 -22.15 -27.76
N GLU A 628 22.83 -22.53 -26.48
CA GLU A 628 23.41 -21.71 -25.41
C GLU A 628 24.94 -21.66 -25.45
N SER A 629 25.59 -22.70 -25.99
CA SER A 629 27.03 -22.67 -26.24
C SER A 629 27.39 -21.64 -27.30
N ALA A 630 26.54 -21.41 -28.31
CA ALA A 630 26.79 -20.35 -29.29
C ALA A 630 26.76 -18.95 -28.65
N ALA A 631 25.79 -18.69 -27.78
CA ALA A 631 25.68 -17.41 -27.06
C ALA A 631 26.84 -17.21 -26.07
N ALA A 632 27.20 -18.23 -25.30
CA ALA A 632 28.34 -18.19 -24.38
C ALA A 632 29.67 -18.03 -25.12
N THR A 633 29.84 -18.73 -26.25
CA THR A 633 30.99 -18.60 -27.16
C THR A 633 31.12 -17.15 -27.63
N GLN A 634 30.02 -16.54 -28.06
CA GLN A 634 30.05 -15.18 -28.57
C GLN A 634 30.42 -14.16 -27.48
N VAL A 635 29.86 -14.30 -26.27
CA VAL A 635 30.23 -13.45 -25.13
C VAL A 635 31.69 -13.64 -24.73
N ALA A 636 32.17 -14.89 -24.65
CA ALA A 636 33.55 -15.20 -24.32
C ALA A 636 34.54 -14.62 -25.35
N VAL A 637 34.21 -14.71 -26.64
CA VAL A 637 35.04 -14.15 -27.72
C VAL A 637 35.11 -12.62 -27.63
N GLU A 638 33.99 -11.92 -27.41
CA GLU A 638 34.00 -10.45 -27.29
C GLU A 638 34.77 -9.97 -26.06
N VAL A 639 34.66 -10.71 -24.96
CA VAL A 639 35.45 -10.47 -23.73
C VAL A 639 36.94 -10.62 -24.00
N LEU A 640 37.36 -11.74 -24.58
CA LEU A 640 38.78 -11.99 -24.86
C LEU A 640 39.36 -11.00 -25.88
N LEU A 641 38.56 -10.55 -26.85
CA LEU A 641 38.95 -9.49 -27.78
C LEU A 641 39.07 -8.13 -27.08
N SER A 642 38.24 -7.85 -26.07
CA SER A 642 38.32 -6.61 -25.28
C SER A 642 39.57 -6.60 -24.40
N ASN A 643 39.91 -7.71 -23.75
CA ASN A 643 41.14 -7.81 -22.95
C ASN A 643 42.39 -7.64 -23.83
N LEU A 644 42.40 -8.18 -25.06
CA LEU A 644 43.48 -7.93 -26.02
C LEU A 644 43.56 -6.46 -26.45
N ALA A 645 42.43 -5.76 -26.53
CA ALA A 645 42.40 -4.33 -26.81
C ALA A 645 42.95 -3.50 -25.64
N ALA A 646 42.54 -3.80 -24.40
CA ALA A 646 43.04 -3.15 -23.20
C ALA A 646 44.56 -3.33 -23.04
N ALA A 647 45.06 -4.57 -23.17
CA ALA A 647 46.49 -4.86 -23.12
C ALA A 647 47.30 -4.05 -24.15
N ARG A 648 46.73 -3.83 -25.33
CA ARG A 648 47.43 -3.18 -26.44
C ARG A 648 47.33 -1.65 -26.43
N PHE A 649 46.16 -1.11 -26.15
CA PHE A 649 45.90 0.32 -26.31
C PHE A 649 45.93 1.07 -24.98
N GLU A 650 45.58 0.41 -23.89
CA GLU A 650 45.56 1.00 -22.54
C GLU A 650 46.83 0.68 -21.75
N ALA A 651 47.74 -0.12 -22.33
CA ALA A 651 48.97 -0.61 -21.69
C ALA A 651 48.69 -1.29 -20.34
N ASP A 652 47.60 -2.06 -20.27
CA ASP A 652 47.28 -2.85 -19.09
C ASP A 652 48.17 -4.10 -19.03
N ASP A 653 49.30 -3.98 -18.34
CA ASP A 653 50.27 -5.05 -18.12
C ASP A 653 49.69 -6.22 -17.29
N SER A 654 48.50 -6.09 -16.69
CA SER A 654 47.87 -7.17 -15.95
C SER A 654 47.28 -8.26 -16.85
N VAL A 655 47.10 -7.97 -18.15
CA VAL A 655 46.53 -8.91 -19.11
C VAL A 655 47.63 -9.78 -19.75
N ASP A 656 47.62 -11.08 -19.47
CA ASP A 656 48.48 -12.05 -20.15
C ASP A 656 47.99 -12.29 -21.60
N VAL A 657 48.52 -11.49 -22.53
CA VAL A 657 48.24 -11.56 -23.97
C VAL A 657 48.41 -12.98 -24.53
N GLY A 658 49.39 -13.74 -24.05
CA GLY A 658 49.66 -15.10 -24.51
C GLY A 658 48.54 -16.05 -24.10
N LEU A 659 48.10 -15.99 -22.84
CA LEU A 659 46.99 -16.77 -22.33
C LEU A 659 45.66 -16.37 -22.98
N THR A 660 45.39 -15.08 -23.15
CA THR A 660 44.18 -14.57 -23.81
C THR A 660 44.10 -15.07 -25.26
N LEU A 661 45.21 -15.06 -26.00
CA LEU A 661 45.27 -15.61 -27.35
C LEU A 661 45.09 -17.13 -27.39
N ALA A 662 45.70 -17.85 -26.45
CA ALA A 662 45.53 -19.30 -26.33
C ALA A 662 44.07 -19.67 -26.06
N ARG A 663 43.37 -18.90 -25.21
CA ARG A 663 41.93 -19.06 -24.94
C ARG A 663 41.08 -18.70 -26.18
N LEU A 664 41.38 -17.59 -26.85
CA LEU A 664 40.65 -17.13 -28.04
C LEU A 664 40.76 -18.11 -29.21
N ASN A 665 41.90 -18.78 -29.37
CA ASN A 665 42.14 -19.82 -30.37
C ASN A 665 41.26 -21.07 -30.24
N ARG A 666 40.58 -21.25 -29.10
CA ARG A 666 39.66 -22.38 -28.88
C ARG A 666 38.30 -22.17 -29.56
N PHE A 667 38.03 -20.97 -30.08
CA PHE A 667 36.76 -20.60 -30.68
C PHE A 667 36.85 -20.41 -32.19
N SER A 668 35.77 -20.78 -32.89
CA SER A 668 35.56 -20.38 -34.28
C SER A 668 35.14 -18.92 -34.33
N LEU A 669 36.04 -18.04 -34.79
CA LEU A 669 35.76 -16.62 -34.90
C LEU A 669 34.98 -16.31 -36.16
N THR A 670 34.01 -15.39 -36.07
CA THR A 670 33.41 -14.79 -37.27
C THR A 670 34.46 -13.99 -38.06
N ASN A 671 34.20 -13.68 -39.34
CA ASN A 671 35.12 -12.88 -40.16
C ASN A 671 35.49 -11.54 -39.49
N VAL A 672 34.52 -10.89 -38.83
CA VAL A 672 34.73 -9.63 -38.11
C VAL A 672 35.62 -9.83 -36.87
N GLN A 673 35.36 -10.87 -36.08
CA GLN A 673 36.17 -11.17 -34.88
C GLN A 673 37.59 -11.62 -35.23
N SER A 674 37.76 -12.38 -36.32
CA SER A 674 39.06 -12.77 -36.85
C SER A 674 39.87 -11.56 -37.31
N LEU A 675 39.22 -10.60 -37.98
CA LEU A 675 39.85 -9.33 -38.35
C LEU A 675 40.22 -8.49 -37.12
N ARG A 676 39.33 -8.34 -36.14
CA ARG A 676 39.64 -7.64 -34.87
C ARG A 676 40.83 -8.29 -34.16
N ARG A 677 40.85 -9.61 -34.06
CA ARG A 677 42.00 -10.35 -33.53
C ARG A 677 43.28 -10.02 -34.29
N GLN A 678 43.26 -10.07 -35.63
CA GLN A 678 44.44 -9.76 -36.44
C GLN A 678 44.96 -8.35 -36.19
N ILE A 679 44.07 -7.35 -36.12
CA ILE A 679 44.43 -5.95 -35.81
C ILE A 679 45.11 -5.87 -34.43
N LEU A 680 44.53 -6.56 -33.44
CA LEU A 680 45.04 -6.56 -32.07
C LEU A 680 46.38 -7.31 -31.93
N THR A 681 46.68 -8.31 -32.77
CA THR A 681 47.93 -9.09 -32.66
C THR A 681 49.04 -8.68 -33.62
N ALA A 682 48.72 -8.27 -34.86
CA ALA A 682 49.69 -8.24 -35.96
C ALA A 682 50.58 -6.99 -35.98
N GLY A 683 50.30 -5.96 -35.17
CA GLY A 683 51.16 -4.77 -35.17
C GLY A 683 50.86 -3.80 -36.32
N GLN A 684 50.37 -4.30 -37.45
CA GLN A 684 50.05 -3.54 -38.67
C GLN A 684 48.68 -3.94 -39.23
N ILE A 685 47.90 -2.94 -39.65
CA ILE A 685 46.62 -3.14 -40.32
C ILE A 685 46.88 -3.59 -41.77
N PRO A 686 46.30 -4.69 -42.26
CA PRO A 686 46.44 -5.06 -43.66
C PRO A 686 45.82 -3.95 -44.55
N PRO A 687 46.49 -3.55 -45.65
CA PRO A 687 46.11 -2.39 -46.47
C PRO A 687 44.70 -2.44 -47.07
N ASP A 688 44.05 -3.61 -47.03
CA ASP A 688 42.73 -3.83 -47.62
C ASP A 688 41.60 -3.89 -46.56
N ALA A 689 41.91 -3.70 -45.26
CA ALA A 689 41.00 -3.98 -44.15
C ALA A 689 39.70 -3.16 -44.17
N LEU A 690 39.74 -1.91 -44.65
CA LEU A 690 38.56 -1.04 -44.77
C LEU A 690 37.52 -1.58 -45.78
N SER A 691 37.96 -2.32 -46.79
CA SER A 691 37.08 -2.85 -47.85
C SER A 691 36.24 -4.04 -47.41
N VAL A 692 36.64 -4.72 -46.31
CA VAL A 692 36.01 -5.94 -45.80
C VAL A 692 35.07 -5.65 -44.62
N ILE A 693 35.13 -4.45 -44.03
CA ILE A 693 34.29 -4.05 -42.89
C ILE A 693 32.92 -3.57 -43.41
N PRO A 694 31.81 -4.28 -43.08
CA PRO A 694 30.47 -3.87 -43.48
C PRO A 694 30.17 -2.43 -43.05
N ILE A 695 29.40 -1.70 -43.86
CA ILE A 695 28.98 -0.31 -43.56
C ILE A 695 28.25 -0.21 -42.20
N ASN A 696 27.76 -1.34 -41.71
CA ASN A 696 26.92 -1.45 -40.51
C ASN A 696 27.68 -1.98 -39.28
N ALA A 697 29.01 -2.11 -39.35
CA ALA A 697 29.83 -2.50 -38.19
C ALA A 697 30.00 -1.33 -37.19
N ASP A 698 30.25 -1.64 -35.92
CA ASP A 698 30.39 -0.65 -34.85
C ASP A 698 31.36 0.49 -35.21
N TRP A 699 30.91 1.72 -34.97
CA TRP A 699 31.55 2.96 -35.44
C TRP A 699 32.99 3.16 -34.94
N TRP A 700 33.35 2.59 -33.80
CA TRP A 700 34.70 2.71 -33.21
C TRP A 700 35.76 1.92 -33.99
N ILE A 701 35.43 0.74 -34.54
CA ILE A 701 36.36 -0.06 -35.37
C ILE A 701 36.76 0.70 -36.65
N ARG A 702 35.82 1.45 -37.25
CA ARG A 702 36.10 2.27 -38.44
C ARG A 702 36.88 3.54 -38.09
N ALA A 703 36.58 4.16 -36.94
CA ALA A 703 37.31 5.33 -36.46
C ALA A 703 38.79 5.00 -36.17
N ASP A 704 39.05 3.82 -35.60
CA ASP A 704 40.40 3.39 -35.23
C ASP A 704 41.25 3.04 -36.45
N VAL A 705 40.68 2.32 -37.44
CA VAL A 705 41.38 2.02 -38.70
C VAL A 705 41.68 3.29 -39.51
N ALA A 706 40.75 4.25 -39.55
CA ALA A 706 40.96 5.53 -40.22
C ALA A 706 42.04 6.39 -39.54
N SER A 707 42.17 6.33 -38.21
CA SER A 707 43.17 7.09 -37.46
C SER A 707 44.62 6.64 -37.72
N GLN A 708 44.85 5.36 -38.02
CA GLN A 708 46.18 4.85 -38.38
C GLN A 708 46.58 5.15 -39.84
N GLU A 709 45.64 5.15 -40.79
CA GLU A 709 45.94 5.60 -42.17
C GLU A 709 46.34 7.08 -42.22
N LEU A 710 45.67 7.92 -41.42
CA LEU A 710 46.00 9.35 -41.28
C LEU A 710 47.41 9.61 -40.72
N ASN A 711 47.96 8.70 -39.92
CA ASN A 711 49.29 8.82 -39.34
C ASN A 711 50.42 8.20 -40.18
N SER A 712 50.10 7.54 -41.30
CA SER A 712 51.07 6.81 -42.13
C SER A 712 51.38 7.45 -43.49
N SER A 713 50.77 8.60 -43.82
CA SER A 713 51.03 9.33 -45.09
C SER A 713 51.58 10.75 -44.84
N PRO A 714 52.80 11.09 -45.28
CA PRO A 714 53.30 12.47 -45.20
C PRO A 714 52.71 13.31 -46.35
N PRO A 715 52.28 14.56 -46.11
CA PRO A 715 51.69 15.38 -47.16
C PRO A 715 52.80 15.99 -48.05
N GLN A 716 52.70 15.77 -49.37
CA GLN A 716 53.37 16.61 -50.35
C GLN A 716 52.50 17.85 -50.61
N LEU A 717 53.02 19.04 -50.32
CA LEU A 717 52.45 20.33 -50.72
C LEU A 717 53.33 21.00 -51.79
N PRO A 718 52.74 21.63 -52.83
CA PRO A 718 53.47 22.50 -53.75
C PRO A 718 53.58 23.94 -53.19
N PRO A 719 54.47 24.79 -53.75
CA PRO A 719 54.97 25.98 -53.06
C PRO A 719 54.30 27.30 -53.48
N VAL A 720 54.57 28.33 -52.65
CA VAL A 720 54.50 29.79 -52.90
C VAL A 720 53.12 30.45 -52.71
N GLY A 721 52.95 31.52 -51.91
CA GLY A 721 53.93 32.29 -51.15
C GLY A 721 53.32 33.38 -50.25
N THR A 722 54.20 33.91 -49.37
CA THR A 722 54.32 35.28 -48.83
C THR A 722 53.06 35.98 -48.26
N THR A 723 53.03 36.55 -47.05
CA THR A 723 54.07 37.32 -46.32
C THR A 723 53.60 37.67 -44.90
N HIS A 724 54.55 37.73 -43.95
CA HIS A 724 54.62 38.61 -42.75
C HIS A 724 53.61 38.39 -41.57
N TRP A 725 53.95 38.38 -40.26
CA TRP A 725 55.09 38.88 -39.45
C TRP A 725 55.16 38.10 -38.10
N LEU A 726 56.39 37.75 -37.67
CA LEU A 726 57.02 37.56 -36.33
C LEU A 726 56.22 37.10 -35.08
N GLU A 727 56.56 35.97 -34.41
CA GLU A 727 57.69 35.65 -33.47
C GLU A 727 57.25 35.80 -31.99
N ARG A 728 57.47 34.92 -30.99
CA ARG A 728 58.35 33.76 -30.64
C ARG A 728 57.58 32.86 -29.64
N GLN A 729 57.54 31.53 -29.60
CA GLN A 729 58.55 30.44 -29.48
C GLN A 729 59.49 30.49 -28.26
N THR A 730 59.36 29.50 -27.35
CA THR A 730 60.31 28.37 -27.04
C THR A 730 59.88 27.69 -25.71
N LEU A 731 59.39 26.45 -25.70
CA LEU A 731 60.09 25.13 -25.55
C LEU A 731 60.43 24.71 -24.07
N ILE A 732 59.55 23.90 -23.44
CA ILE A 732 59.65 22.50 -22.88
C ILE A 732 61.01 22.06 -22.23
N PRO A 733 61.16 21.13 -21.21
CA PRO A 733 60.23 20.21 -20.45
C PRO A 733 60.49 19.96 -18.91
N HIS A 734 59.61 19.12 -18.31
CA HIS A 734 59.83 18.03 -17.31
C HIS A 734 59.56 18.18 -15.79
N ALA A 735 58.84 17.14 -15.30
CA ALA A 735 59.01 16.36 -14.05
C ALA A 735 58.24 16.74 -12.75
N SER A 736 57.08 16.09 -12.55
CA SER A 736 56.87 14.97 -11.61
C SER A 736 57.45 14.99 -10.18
N ASP A 737 57.38 16.08 -9.42
CA ASP A 737 57.78 16.06 -7.99
C ASP A 737 56.74 16.62 -6.99
N GLU A 738 55.53 16.99 -7.42
CA GLU A 738 54.56 17.66 -6.55
C GLU A 738 53.57 16.70 -5.83
N ALA A 739 53.45 15.46 -6.30
CA ALA A 739 52.54 14.47 -5.71
C ALA A 739 53.13 13.73 -4.49
N VAL A 740 54.46 13.58 -4.40
CA VAL A 740 55.13 12.89 -3.28
C VAL A 740 55.34 13.84 -2.09
N ARG A 741 55.40 15.15 -2.36
CA ARG A 741 55.59 16.17 -1.33
C ARG A 741 54.33 16.42 -0.49
N LEU A 742 53.14 16.34 -1.09
CA LEU A 742 51.85 16.48 -0.38
C LEU A 742 51.49 15.25 0.47
N ALA A 743 51.93 14.05 0.09
CA ALA A 743 51.68 12.82 0.85
C ALA A 743 52.57 12.70 2.11
N THR A 744 53.72 13.38 2.13
CA THR A 744 54.68 13.33 3.24
C THR A 744 54.37 14.36 4.32
N GLU A 745 53.70 15.47 3.98
CA GLU A 745 53.35 16.54 4.92
C GLU A 745 52.14 16.19 5.83
N MET A 746 51.28 15.25 5.41
CA MET A 746 50.10 14.83 6.19
C MET A 746 50.37 13.74 7.24
N ARG A 747 51.59 13.17 7.34
CA ARG A 747 51.91 12.09 8.29
C ARG A 747 52.63 12.53 9.58
N SER A 748 52.92 13.82 9.78
CA SER A 748 53.78 14.28 10.90
C SER A 748 53.06 14.91 12.11
N LYS A 749 51.73 14.88 12.18
CA LYS A 749 50.99 15.47 13.32
C LYS A 749 49.89 14.55 13.87
N TRP A 750 50.29 13.55 14.64
CA TRP A 750 49.46 12.99 15.71
C TRP A 750 50.34 12.31 16.78
N PRO A 751 50.19 12.62 18.08
CA PRO A 751 50.81 11.85 19.14
C PRO A 751 49.93 10.66 19.56
N GLU A 752 50.60 9.55 19.84
CA GLU A 752 50.05 8.32 20.41
C GLU A 752 49.66 8.50 21.90
N GLY A 753 48.49 7.97 22.27
CA GLY A 753 48.21 7.37 23.59
C GLY A 753 47.93 8.27 24.80
N ALA A 754 46.64 8.46 25.14
CA ALA A 754 46.17 8.54 26.53
C ALA A 754 44.65 8.29 26.62
N GLU A 755 44.25 7.58 27.67
CA GLU A 755 42.98 6.89 27.89
C GLU A 755 41.78 7.78 28.27
N SER A 756 40.58 7.23 28.04
CA SER A 756 39.29 7.46 28.71
C SER A 756 38.99 8.84 29.33
N VAL A 757 38.14 9.63 28.67
CA VAL A 757 37.40 10.74 29.32
C VAL A 757 35.94 10.76 28.82
N LEU A 758 35.02 10.63 29.78
CA LEU A 758 33.57 10.84 29.66
C LEU A 758 33.26 12.22 29.06
N LEU A 759 32.51 12.24 27.96
CA LEU A 759 31.99 13.47 27.36
C LEU A 759 30.94 14.11 28.29
N ARG A 760 31.28 15.26 28.87
CA ARG A 760 30.30 16.21 29.42
C ARG A 760 29.53 16.86 28.25
N PRO A 761 28.23 17.15 28.40
CA PRO A 761 27.50 17.93 27.41
C PRO A 761 28.00 19.38 27.38
N PRO A 762 27.85 20.09 26.24
CA PRO A 762 28.32 21.46 26.09
C PRO A 762 27.54 22.40 27.02
N GLU A 763 28.23 23.38 27.59
CA GLU A 763 27.58 24.42 28.39
C GLU A 763 26.55 25.19 27.54
N PRO A 764 25.38 25.52 28.12
CA PRO A 764 24.38 26.34 27.44
C PRO A 764 24.92 27.74 27.15
N ASP A 765 24.53 28.29 26.00
CA ASP A 765 24.93 29.63 25.57
C ASP A 765 24.43 30.74 26.51
N GLU A 766 25.03 31.92 26.40
CA GLU A 766 24.71 33.10 27.23
C GLU A 766 23.22 33.50 27.18
N LYS A 767 22.52 33.21 26.07
CA LYS A 767 21.08 33.44 25.95
C LYS A 767 20.26 32.47 26.80
N THR A 768 20.66 31.20 26.83
CA THR A 768 20.05 30.17 27.67
C THR A 768 20.35 30.39 29.14
N LYS A 769 21.56 30.86 29.49
CA LYS A 769 21.92 31.27 30.85
C LYS A 769 21.10 32.49 31.32
N ARG A 770 20.83 33.47 30.45
CA ARG A 770 19.93 34.60 30.76
C ARG A 770 18.49 34.16 30.98
N PHE A 771 17.95 33.30 30.12
CA PHE A 771 16.59 32.78 30.27
C PHE A 771 16.40 31.96 31.55
N LEU A 772 17.39 31.16 31.93
CA LEU A 772 17.36 30.37 33.17
C LEU A 772 17.55 31.24 34.44
N ASN A 773 18.22 32.38 34.33
CA ASN A 773 18.35 33.34 35.44
C ASN A 773 17.08 34.19 35.63
N GLU A 774 16.32 34.48 34.56
CA GLU A 774 15.00 35.12 34.65
C GLU A 774 13.95 34.21 35.31
N LEU A 775 14.04 32.89 35.12
CA LEU A 775 13.16 31.90 35.77
C LEU A 775 13.44 31.68 37.27
N ARG A 776 14.58 32.12 37.79
CA ARG A 776 14.94 31.98 39.22
C ARG A 776 14.57 33.20 40.07
N GLY A 777 14.09 34.27 39.45
CA GLY A 777 13.70 35.51 40.10
C GLY A 777 12.21 35.60 40.46
N SER A 778 11.64 34.61 41.14
CA SER A 778 10.31 34.77 41.74
C SER A 778 10.17 33.98 43.04
N ASN A 779 10.02 34.73 44.13
CA ASN A 779 9.96 34.31 45.52
C ASN A 779 8.88 33.26 45.80
N ALA A 780 9.27 32.11 46.38
CA ALA A 780 8.46 31.35 47.31
C ALA A 780 9.37 30.60 48.30
N ARG A 781 9.12 30.80 49.60
CA ARG A 781 9.87 30.24 50.73
C ARG A 781 9.89 28.71 50.67
N SER A 782 11.09 28.11 50.63
CA SER A 782 11.30 26.67 50.78
C SER A 782 11.71 26.38 52.23
N THR A 783 10.89 25.60 52.93
CA THR A 783 11.28 24.85 54.12
C THR A 783 12.05 23.61 53.69
N SER A 784 13.30 23.49 54.15
CA SER A 784 14.16 22.33 53.93
C SER A 784 13.68 21.15 54.77
N ILE A 785 13.42 20.00 54.14
CA ILE A 785 13.32 18.70 54.82
C ILE A 785 14.53 17.87 54.36
N ASP A 786 15.30 17.43 55.35
CA ASP A 786 16.52 16.63 55.23
C ASP A 786 16.16 15.17 54.91
N LEU A 787 16.70 14.64 53.81
CA LEU A 787 16.48 13.25 53.35
C LEU A 787 17.73 12.43 53.64
N ARG A 788 17.78 11.83 54.83
CA ARG A 788 18.67 10.71 55.15
C ARG A 788 17.93 9.67 55.99
N GLN A 789 17.24 8.74 55.32
CA GLN A 789 17.09 7.31 55.63
C GLN A 789 15.88 6.72 54.86
N PRO A 790 15.94 5.45 54.40
CA PRO A 790 14.80 4.82 53.72
C PRO A 790 13.76 4.34 54.74
N PRO A 791 12.45 4.49 54.49
CA PRO A 791 11.46 3.87 55.36
C PRO A 791 11.23 2.41 54.94
N GLU A 792 11.22 1.52 55.94
CA GLU A 792 10.71 0.15 55.82
C GLU A 792 9.21 0.12 55.44
N PRO A 793 8.72 -0.98 54.82
CA PRO A 793 7.34 -1.06 54.38
C PRO A 793 6.40 -1.31 55.56
N SER A 794 5.66 -0.28 55.97
CA SER A 794 4.50 -0.44 56.84
C SER A 794 3.30 -0.90 56.00
N ALA A 795 2.78 -2.08 56.36
CA ALA A 795 1.53 -2.61 55.84
C ALA A 795 0.37 -1.65 56.21
N ILE A 796 -0.26 -1.07 55.19
CA ILE A 796 -1.51 -0.32 55.36
C ILE A 796 -2.64 -1.35 55.47
N HIS A 797 -3.13 -1.59 56.68
CA HIS A 797 -4.43 -2.21 56.86
C HIS A 797 -5.52 -1.25 56.38
N PHE A 798 -6.08 -1.51 55.19
CA PHE A 798 -7.35 -0.94 54.77
C PHE A 798 -8.46 -1.53 55.66
N SER A 799 -9.10 -0.68 56.46
CA SER A 799 -10.26 -1.10 57.26
C SER A 799 -11.48 -1.29 56.35
N GLU A 800 -12.13 -2.46 56.44
CA GLU A 800 -13.40 -2.79 55.75
C GLU A 800 -14.51 -1.73 55.97
N GLN A 801 -14.44 -0.93 57.03
CA GLN A 801 -15.39 0.17 57.29
C GLN A 801 -15.36 1.29 56.24
N MET A 802 -14.24 1.50 55.52
CA MET A 802 -14.17 2.53 54.46
C MET A 802 -14.79 2.08 53.13
N LEU A 803 -14.84 0.76 52.88
CA LEU A 803 -15.50 0.17 51.70
C LEU A 803 -17.03 0.20 51.86
N LEU A 804 -17.53 -0.17 53.05
CA LEU A 804 -18.97 -0.10 53.36
C LEU A 804 -19.50 1.34 53.36
N TYR A 805 -18.72 2.31 53.86
CA TYR A 805 -19.10 3.73 53.83
C TYR A 805 -19.16 4.30 52.41
N ASN A 806 -18.36 3.76 51.48
CA ASN A 806 -18.40 4.16 50.07
C ASN A 806 -19.55 3.51 49.31
N GLU A 807 -19.93 2.25 49.58
CA GLU A 807 -21.02 1.59 48.86
C GLU A 807 -22.39 2.21 49.15
N SER A 808 -22.69 2.54 50.42
CA SER A 808 -23.97 3.19 50.78
C SER A 808 -24.08 4.59 50.17
N ARG A 809 -22.97 5.33 50.18
CA ARG A 809 -22.90 6.66 49.58
C ARG A 809 -22.95 6.57 48.05
N LEU A 810 -22.33 5.56 47.43
CA LEU A 810 -22.41 5.31 45.98
C LEU A 810 -23.85 5.04 45.56
N ALA A 811 -24.59 4.22 46.32
CA ALA A 811 -25.99 3.94 46.07
C ALA A 811 -26.87 5.20 46.20
N GLU A 812 -26.69 6.01 47.24
CA GLU A 812 -27.35 7.32 47.39
C GLU A 812 -27.01 8.29 46.24
N LEU A 813 -25.73 8.34 45.82
CA LEU A 813 -25.26 9.19 44.73
C LEU A 813 -25.83 8.74 43.38
N LEU A 814 -26.01 7.43 43.17
CA LEU A 814 -26.59 6.85 41.95
C LEU A 814 -28.12 6.98 41.91
N GLU A 815 -28.80 6.91 43.06
CA GLU A 815 -30.25 7.15 43.17
C GLU A 815 -30.62 8.64 43.06
N GLY A 816 -29.74 9.54 43.53
CA GLY A 816 -29.92 11.00 43.45
C GLY A 816 -29.35 11.66 42.19
N ALA A 817 -28.61 10.91 41.37
CA ALA A 817 -28.12 11.41 40.08
C ALA A 817 -29.31 11.65 39.16
N SER A 818 -29.69 12.92 38.99
CA SER A 818 -30.56 13.30 37.88
C SER A 818 -29.78 12.97 36.61
N ASP A 819 -30.32 12.11 35.75
CA ASP A 819 -29.82 11.92 34.38
C ASP A 819 -29.59 13.33 33.81
N ILE A 820 -28.34 13.77 33.67
CA ILE A 820 -28.04 14.96 32.86
C ILE A 820 -28.21 14.46 31.44
N PRO A 821 -29.37 14.70 30.80
CA PRO A 821 -29.58 14.26 29.46
C PRO A 821 -28.51 15.00 28.65
N HIS A 822 -27.78 14.30 27.79
CA HIS A 822 -26.80 14.91 26.88
C HIS A 822 -25.37 15.16 27.40
N LEU A 823 -24.92 14.60 28.53
CA LEU A 823 -23.46 14.50 28.74
C LEU A 823 -22.80 13.75 27.55
N PRO A 824 -21.63 14.21 27.06
CA PRO A 824 -20.88 13.49 26.03
C PRO A 824 -20.65 12.04 26.51
N SER A 825 -20.71 11.07 25.60
CA SER A 825 -20.68 9.63 25.95
C SER A 825 -19.49 9.24 26.82
N TRP A 826 -18.36 9.92 26.67
CA TRP A 826 -17.12 9.70 27.43
C TRP A 826 -17.11 10.32 28.85
N HIS A 827 -18.13 11.11 29.20
CA HIS A 827 -18.37 11.64 30.55
C HIS A 827 -19.53 10.97 31.29
N ARG A 828 -20.44 10.30 30.57
CA ARG A 828 -21.70 9.78 31.10
C ARG A 828 -21.52 8.79 32.27
N ASP A 829 -20.43 8.03 32.27
CA ASP A 829 -20.12 7.05 33.33
C ASP A 829 -19.03 7.53 34.30
N ARG A 830 -18.63 8.81 34.21
CA ARG A 830 -17.47 9.36 34.93
C ARG A 830 -17.77 10.62 35.74
N LEU A 831 -18.97 11.18 35.63
CA LEU A 831 -19.39 12.37 36.36
C LEU A 831 -20.80 12.18 36.92
N ALA A 832 -21.00 12.57 38.19
CA ALA A 832 -22.32 12.73 38.77
C ALA A 832 -22.49 14.19 39.22
N VAL A 833 -23.64 14.79 38.92
CA VAL A 833 -24.01 16.12 39.42
C VAL A 833 -25.21 15.94 40.34
N ILE A 834 -25.05 16.31 41.60
CA ILE A 834 -26.02 16.02 42.64
C ILE A 834 -26.35 17.31 43.37
N GLN A 835 -27.63 17.48 43.70
CA GLN A 835 -28.09 18.63 44.45
C GLN A 835 -28.02 18.32 45.95
N VAL A 836 -27.10 18.97 46.66
CA VAL A 836 -26.87 18.83 48.10
C VAL A 836 -27.18 20.18 48.74
N ASP A 837 -28.17 20.23 49.66
CA ASP A 837 -28.61 21.45 50.35
C ASP A 837 -28.98 22.62 49.40
N GLY A 838 -29.56 22.32 48.23
CA GLY A 838 -29.92 23.33 47.23
C GLY A 838 -28.74 23.90 46.43
N GLN A 839 -27.53 23.37 46.62
CA GLN A 839 -26.35 23.66 45.80
C GLN A 839 -26.01 22.44 44.93
N ARG A 840 -25.55 22.66 43.70
CA ARG A 840 -25.11 21.58 42.83
C ARG A 840 -23.65 21.25 43.11
N GLU A 841 -23.37 19.98 43.35
CA GLU A 841 -22.01 19.44 43.53
C GLU A 841 -21.67 18.49 42.39
N VAL A 842 -20.46 18.61 41.84
CA VAL A 842 -19.95 17.70 40.80
C VAL A 842 -18.98 16.70 41.42
N TYR A 843 -19.22 15.44 41.13
CA TYR A 843 -18.43 14.29 41.55
C TYR A 843 -17.81 13.64 40.31
N ARG A 844 -16.56 13.18 40.44
CA ARG A 844 -15.90 12.35 39.44
C ARG A 844 -15.95 10.90 39.90
N LEU A 845 -16.37 10.01 39.02
CA LEU A 845 -16.29 8.57 39.19
C LEU A 845 -15.08 8.03 38.41
N ASP A 846 -14.21 7.30 39.11
CA ASP A 846 -13.16 6.52 38.49
C ASP A 846 -13.77 5.22 37.95
N ALA A 847 -13.86 5.10 36.62
CA ALA A 847 -14.48 3.94 35.98
C ALA A 847 -13.72 2.61 36.22
N MET A 848 -12.44 2.65 36.61
CA MET A 848 -11.66 1.44 36.86
C MET A 848 -11.73 0.99 38.33
N THR A 849 -11.76 1.94 39.26
CA THR A 849 -11.74 1.63 40.70
C THR A 849 -13.09 1.77 41.39
N GLY A 850 -14.07 2.40 40.74
CA GLY A 850 -15.35 2.79 41.34
C GLY A 850 -15.22 3.94 42.35
N ALA A 851 -14.03 4.51 42.53
CA ALA A 851 -13.79 5.57 43.50
C ALA A 851 -14.52 6.85 43.10
N VAL A 852 -15.18 7.48 44.07
CA VAL A 852 -15.84 8.78 43.89
C VAL A 852 -14.99 9.88 44.49
N SER A 853 -14.69 10.92 43.73
CA SER A 853 -13.99 12.10 44.24
C SER A 853 -14.85 12.85 45.25
N THR A 854 -14.24 13.63 46.14
CA THR A 854 -15.00 14.59 46.96
C THR A 854 -15.78 15.56 46.06
N GLY A 855 -17.08 15.72 46.34
CA GLY A 855 -17.95 16.63 45.60
C GLY A 855 -17.40 18.06 45.59
N ARG A 856 -17.48 18.71 44.42
CA ARG A 856 -17.14 20.13 44.29
C ARG A 856 -18.41 20.95 44.09
N ARG A 857 -18.70 21.85 45.04
CA ARG A 857 -19.76 22.84 44.90
C ARG A 857 -19.50 23.72 43.69
N LEU A 858 -20.48 23.79 42.80
CA LEU A 858 -20.50 24.74 41.71
C LEU A 858 -20.85 26.12 42.27
N PRO A 859 -20.17 27.19 41.83
CA PRO A 859 -20.56 28.55 42.19
C PRO A 859 -21.99 28.81 41.68
N ALA A 860 -22.96 29.00 42.56
CA ALA A 860 -24.28 29.46 42.14
C ALA A 860 -24.15 30.84 41.47
N PRO A 861 -24.82 31.10 40.32
CA PRO A 861 -25.87 30.31 39.65
C PRO A 861 -25.40 29.44 38.46
N LEU A 862 -24.13 29.05 38.38
CA LEU A 862 -23.59 28.33 37.22
C LEU A 862 -24.21 26.94 37.06
N THR A 863 -24.75 26.71 35.87
CA THR A 863 -25.28 25.42 35.43
C THR A 863 -24.23 24.74 34.56
N VAL A 864 -24.04 23.44 34.73
CA VAL A 864 -23.25 22.63 33.80
C VAL A 864 -24.08 22.45 32.53
N MET A 865 -23.46 22.65 31.38
CA MET A 865 -24.09 22.56 30.08
C MET A 865 -24.80 21.21 29.86
N ASP A 866 -26.03 21.24 29.33
CA ASP A 866 -26.53 20.15 28.48
C ASP A 866 -25.68 20.17 27.22
N ALA A 867 -24.57 19.43 27.24
CA ALA A 867 -23.60 19.50 26.18
C ALA A 867 -24.24 19.02 24.88
N GLU A 868 -24.37 19.90 23.87
CA GLU A 868 -24.36 19.35 22.53
C GLU A 868 -23.07 18.52 22.40
N PRO A 869 -23.12 17.28 21.86
CA PRO A 869 -21.99 16.34 21.87
C PRO A 869 -20.66 16.89 21.33
N ASN A 870 -20.71 18.02 20.61
CA ASN A 870 -19.59 18.64 19.90
C ASN A 870 -18.88 19.77 20.70
N ALA A 871 -19.34 20.12 21.90
CA ALA A 871 -18.90 21.32 22.61
C ALA A 871 -17.92 21.10 23.78
N SER A 872 -17.27 19.94 23.88
CA SER A 872 -16.37 19.62 25.01
C SER A 872 -14.98 19.19 24.54
N ALA A 873 -13.95 19.65 25.24
CA ALA A 873 -12.57 19.18 25.07
C ALA A 873 -12.23 18.17 26.18
N PRO A 874 -11.42 17.12 25.90
CA PRO A 874 -10.94 16.14 26.88
C PRO A 874 -10.57 16.73 28.25
N GLY A 875 -11.42 16.45 29.25
CA GLY A 875 -11.20 16.85 30.64
C GLY A 875 -11.51 18.31 30.97
N LEU A 876 -12.21 19.05 30.10
CA LEU A 876 -12.68 20.41 30.34
C LEU A 876 -14.19 20.48 30.11
N LEU A 877 -14.91 20.99 31.09
CA LEU A 877 -16.37 21.08 31.08
C LEU A 877 -16.81 22.54 31.25
N PRO A 878 -17.40 23.17 30.21
CA PRO A 878 -17.87 24.53 30.32
C PRO A 878 -19.08 24.63 31.27
N MET A 879 -19.14 25.73 32.00
CA MET A 879 -20.21 26.08 32.94
C MET A 879 -20.75 27.46 32.59
N PHE A 880 -22.05 27.71 32.72
CA PHE A 880 -22.60 29.04 32.48
C PHE A 880 -23.91 29.30 33.22
N ASP A 881 -24.24 30.57 33.37
CA ASP A 881 -25.57 31.07 33.76
C ASP A 881 -26.00 32.16 32.77
N ALA A 882 -27.00 32.97 33.12
CA ALA A 882 -27.50 34.05 32.26
C ALA A 882 -26.43 35.09 31.86
N GLU A 883 -25.35 35.25 32.62
CA GLU A 883 -24.36 36.31 32.44
C GLU A 883 -22.90 35.87 32.64
N THR A 884 -22.70 34.73 33.29
CA THR A 884 -21.41 34.21 33.73
C THR A 884 -21.06 32.96 32.97
N VAL A 885 -19.79 32.82 32.63
CA VAL A 885 -19.20 31.64 32.02
C VAL A 885 -18.01 31.18 32.85
N GLY A 886 -17.84 29.88 33.00
CA GLY A 886 -16.71 29.27 33.65
C GLY A 886 -16.23 28.01 32.96
N MET A 887 -15.12 27.47 33.46
CA MET A 887 -14.60 26.18 33.02
C MET A 887 -14.24 25.32 34.23
N LEU A 888 -14.66 24.07 34.20
CA LEU A 888 -14.32 23.03 35.16
C LEU A 888 -13.25 22.11 34.55
N SER A 889 -12.13 21.94 35.24
CA SER A 889 -11.12 20.94 34.92
C SER A 889 -11.42 19.62 35.60
N LEU A 890 -11.35 18.56 34.82
CA LEU A 890 -11.44 17.16 35.23
C LEU A 890 -10.08 16.45 35.14
N LEU A 891 -9.05 17.15 34.67
CA LEU A 891 -7.70 16.61 34.44
C LEU A 891 -6.88 16.50 35.74
N HIS A 892 -7.21 17.26 36.78
CA HIS A 892 -6.48 17.19 38.04
C HIS A 892 -6.74 15.84 38.74
N LYS A 893 -5.68 15.24 39.30
CA LYS A 893 -5.78 14.06 40.16
C LYS A 893 -6.53 14.46 41.43
N GLY A 894 -7.83 14.20 41.48
CA GLY A 894 -8.70 14.57 42.60
C GLY A 894 -10.07 15.06 42.15
N ALA A 895 -10.64 15.97 42.94
CA ALA A 895 -11.95 16.57 42.68
C ALA A 895 -11.94 17.49 41.45
N PRO A 896 -13.07 17.61 40.73
CA PRO A 896 -13.25 18.63 39.72
C PRO A 896 -12.87 20.03 40.25
N GLN A 897 -12.10 20.79 39.48
CA GLN A 897 -11.64 22.12 39.88
C GLN A 897 -12.18 23.19 38.94
N VAL A 898 -12.86 24.19 39.49
CA VAL A 898 -13.22 25.38 38.72
C VAL A 898 -11.93 26.14 38.39
N LEU A 899 -11.58 26.19 37.10
CA LEU A 899 -10.38 26.90 36.63
C LEU A 899 -10.59 28.41 36.68
N TRP A 900 -11.75 28.86 36.21
CA TRP A 900 -12.14 30.26 36.20
C TRP A 900 -13.66 30.39 36.05
N SER A 901 -14.17 31.56 36.44
CA SER A 901 -15.53 32.02 36.20
C SER A 901 -15.46 33.53 35.90
N ARG A 902 -16.22 33.99 34.91
CA ARG A 902 -16.17 35.35 34.38
C ARG A 902 -17.55 35.79 33.89
N ARG A 903 -17.98 36.96 34.35
CA ARG A 903 -19.16 37.65 33.80
C ARG A 903 -18.79 38.29 32.46
N LEU A 904 -19.57 38.04 31.42
CA LEU A 904 -19.32 38.62 30.10
C LEU A 904 -19.96 40.00 29.98
N PRO A 905 -19.30 40.98 29.34
CA PRO A 905 -19.84 42.32 29.17
C PRO A 905 -20.93 42.33 28.09
N VAL A 906 -22.18 42.10 28.51
CA VAL A 906 -23.37 42.22 27.67
C VAL A 906 -23.83 43.68 27.70
N SER A 907 -23.94 44.32 26.53
CA SER A 907 -24.40 45.70 26.38
C SER A 907 -25.79 45.68 25.77
N GLY A 908 -26.84 45.86 26.59
CA GLY A 908 -28.24 45.92 26.13
C GLY A 908 -29.22 45.66 27.26
N ALA A 909 -30.45 46.18 27.14
CA ALA A 909 -31.53 46.00 28.11
C ALA A 909 -32.18 44.60 28.04
N GLU A 910 -31.88 43.81 27.01
CA GLU A 910 -32.36 42.43 26.87
C GLU A 910 -31.31 41.44 27.36
N ILE A 911 -31.64 40.72 28.43
CA ILE A 911 -30.86 39.61 28.97
C ILE A 911 -31.02 38.42 28.02
N MET A 912 -30.24 38.39 26.94
CA MET A 912 -30.10 37.18 26.13
C MET A 912 -29.24 36.16 26.89
N PRO A 913 -29.68 34.90 27.00
CA PRO A 913 -28.89 33.86 27.68
C PRO A 913 -27.56 33.66 26.99
N VAL A 914 -26.52 33.36 27.77
CA VAL A 914 -25.24 32.95 27.23
C VAL A 914 -25.41 31.61 26.51
N ILE A 915 -25.03 31.56 25.24
CA ILE A 915 -25.07 30.36 24.40
C ILE A 915 -23.63 29.85 24.23
N PRO A 916 -23.28 28.68 24.79
CA PRO A 916 -21.96 28.09 24.61
C PRO A 916 -21.76 27.63 23.16
N GLY A 917 -20.55 27.80 22.65
CA GLY A 917 -20.07 27.26 21.39
C GLY A 917 -19.09 26.11 21.59
N THR A 918 -18.20 25.89 20.63
CA THR A 918 -17.19 24.81 20.69
C THR A 918 -16.08 25.09 21.70
N VAL A 919 -15.67 24.05 22.42
CA VAL A 919 -14.47 24.04 23.29
C VAL A 919 -13.40 23.18 22.62
N GLY A 920 -12.27 23.79 22.29
CA GLY A 920 -11.04 23.13 21.86
C GLY A 920 -9.94 23.24 22.92
N PRO A 921 -8.76 22.62 22.69
CA PRO A 921 -7.64 22.66 23.64
C PRO A 921 -7.08 24.08 23.86
N SER A 922 -7.27 24.99 22.90
CA SER A 922 -6.74 26.37 22.92
C SER A 922 -7.80 27.46 22.85
N PHE A 923 -9.09 27.11 22.69
CA PHE A 923 -10.17 28.08 22.55
C PHE A 923 -11.50 27.56 23.11
N PHE A 924 -12.37 28.49 23.50
CA PHE A 924 -13.75 28.23 23.89
C PHE A 924 -14.61 29.37 23.36
N THR A 925 -15.54 29.06 22.47
CA THR A 925 -16.44 30.08 21.92
C THR A 925 -17.72 30.17 22.74
N VAL A 926 -18.23 31.38 22.94
CA VAL A 926 -19.49 31.67 23.62
C VAL A 926 -20.16 32.86 22.94
N MET A 927 -21.47 32.82 22.75
CA MET A 927 -22.27 33.96 22.34
C MET A 927 -23.00 34.55 23.55
N ALA A 928 -22.91 35.86 23.76
CA ALA A 928 -23.65 36.57 24.80
C ALA A 928 -24.16 37.91 24.23
N GLY A 929 -25.48 38.05 24.16
CA GLY A 929 -26.14 39.11 23.39
C GLY A 929 -25.72 39.10 21.92
N GLU A 930 -25.43 40.27 21.36
CA GLU A 930 -24.96 40.42 19.97
C GLU A 930 -23.45 40.14 19.80
N SER A 931 -22.78 39.56 20.80
CA SER A 931 -21.33 39.35 20.76
C SER A 931 -20.96 37.88 20.82
N LEU A 932 -20.11 37.46 19.89
CA LEU A 932 -19.38 36.19 19.94
C LEU A 932 -18.02 36.43 20.60
N PHE A 933 -17.76 35.71 21.68
CA PHE A 933 -16.52 35.68 22.42
C PHE A 933 -15.75 34.41 22.09
N CYS A 934 -14.43 34.53 21.99
CA CYS A 934 -13.51 33.41 22.04
C CYS A 934 -12.61 33.58 23.25
N LEU A 935 -12.64 32.60 24.14
CA LEU A 935 -11.98 32.59 25.44
C LEU A 935 -10.88 31.53 25.46
N HIS A 936 -9.82 31.76 26.22
CA HIS A 936 -8.84 30.72 26.51
C HIS A 936 -9.43 29.73 27.52
N PRO A 937 -9.49 28.41 27.23
CA PRO A 937 -10.25 27.46 28.04
C PRO A 937 -9.66 27.26 29.44
N VAL A 938 -8.36 27.52 29.64
CA VAL A 938 -7.71 27.37 30.96
C VAL A 938 -7.69 28.66 31.79
N THR A 939 -7.72 29.84 31.17
CA THR A 939 -7.51 31.12 31.89
C THR A 939 -8.72 32.04 31.83
N GLY A 940 -9.69 31.75 30.97
CA GLY A 940 -10.87 32.60 30.73
C GLY A 940 -10.55 33.91 30.01
N SER A 941 -9.30 34.12 29.59
CA SER A 941 -8.87 35.34 28.88
C SER A 941 -9.61 35.48 27.56
N VAL A 942 -10.11 36.68 27.25
CA VAL A 942 -10.75 36.94 25.96
C VAL A 942 -9.67 36.99 24.90
N LEU A 943 -9.64 36.00 24.01
CA LEU A 943 -8.74 35.94 22.87
C LEU A 943 -9.20 36.92 21.79
N TRP A 944 -10.50 36.95 21.51
CA TRP A 944 -11.14 37.95 20.67
C TRP A 944 -12.64 38.05 20.95
N ARG A 945 -13.24 39.17 20.52
CA ARG A 945 -14.68 39.44 20.56
C ARG A 945 -15.13 39.96 19.20
N ARG A 946 -16.24 39.45 18.69
CA ARG A 946 -16.86 39.91 17.44
C ARG A 946 -18.32 40.24 17.67
N ARG A 947 -18.75 41.46 17.32
CA ARG A 947 -20.17 41.80 17.27
C ARG A 947 -20.79 41.15 16.04
N LEU A 948 -21.87 40.40 16.21
CA LEU A 948 -22.64 39.83 15.11
C LEU A 948 -23.49 40.96 14.50
N PRO A 949 -23.55 41.06 13.16
CA PRO A 949 -24.45 42.01 12.52
C PRO A 949 -25.88 41.69 12.93
N ALA A 950 -26.68 42.71 13.26
CA ALA A 950 -28.11 42.53 13.50
C ALA A 950 -28.70 41.78 12.31
N GLY A 951 -29.28 40.60 12.57
CA GLY A 951 -29.98 39.86 11.53
C GLY A 951 -31.11 40.72 10.94
N PRO A 952 -31.51 40.49 9.68
CA PRO A 952 -32.73 41.12 9.18
C PRO A 952 -33.89 40.80 10.15
N PRO A 953 -34.79 41.76 10.42
CA PRO A 953 -35.92 41.53 11.30
C PRO A 953 -36.66 40.27 10.84
N ALA A 954 -37.00 39.38 11.79
CA ALA A 954 -37.72 38.15 11.49
C ALA A 954 -39.01 38.50 10.72
N PRO A 955 -39.33 37.80 9.61
CA PRO A 955 -40.55 38.07 8.89
C PRO A 955 -41.75 37.81 9.81
N THR A 956 -42.54 38.86 10.02
CA THR A 956 -43.78 38.87 10.81
C THR A 956 -44.86 37.98 10.21
#